data_AF-A0A7C1DUZ6-F1
#
_entry.id   AF-A0A7C1DUZ6-F1
#
_cell.length_a   1.000
_cell.length_b   1.000
_cell.length_c   1.000
_cell.angle_alpha   90.00
_cell.angle_beta   90.00
_cell.angle_gamma   90.00
#
_symmetry.space_group_name_H-M   'P 1'
#
loop_
_entity.id
_entity.type
_entity.pdbx_description
1 polymer ?
#
loop_
_entity_poly.entity_id
_entity_poly.type
_entity_poly.pdbx_seq_one_letter_code
_entity_poly.pdbx_strand_id
1 'polypeptide(L)'
;MSGASRSSDFGDLAFFFNLQDEIDIPMLLSDEQGKIRWLNAAMEEFSGVSREKATGMEYRDLITSYIAPFIEETASFLHDLFSALDRNERLHAHVYHFVPRGRKDEWIEVKSAPITTGTLAGGRIDIISFVSGKVQAEEERSRKHAFEDIMTRISTSFVDAAPPEFDRRITAIIRDLGACAGADYCYLTLINGDRTGTGGSFEWFAHRDAPTRSLAGVRITGSPWTGEAGLQPAIIHTHNATRHRQSLVLPLRGKSIQGFLGFESGQGDPTAFHQYRDHLKMVGDILISVLERYFMEERITRHDAICESVMIASGRLHRTPSWETDIEEVLKALGSGTGASRVYLVENGSEAHQQPRRYHWTEHSRHALPENAIDEKSLWEREELVQWKTALTLGHVLTGAVRDLSADLAALFSSRTVLSFAVLPISVAGCCWGFLVFEDCSEERTWHKPEVDALKTAADAIGSTIERSEHEEEIRRRNRQLTAINEIISAAGSVETLYDLLVHALHRIVAVLGMEKGAIYLLDGEERYAVLACTAGKEHTTSAFSELLPLDGAPFASIFQEGVPAFNETITEDAGTRRQVSWVPLSGGGSVVGVLFLSSSGTGRRFSSEEQHTLITVGKEIGTAIYRGLLQQELEESYEKANLYLDILTHDIKNANTVSVMYADMLTEMIAGKPKEFAEKLMESIGRAIEITDHVSTIRRLHEEKPQLKPMNLDEVIRKEVDRYPDHHIHFNPGGYTVLADDLITEIFANLIGNSIKFGGDEVIVFIRAEEHRSEIEVIVEDTGPGIPDAMKNVIFDRFQRGCKSTSGKGLGLYIVRTLVSRYGGEIWVEDRVAGQPGEGVSFRFLLKKGTFSDIPDRAAHETGEDAGAVPERMALLIDKYRTK
;
A
#
# COMPACT_ATOMS: atom_id res chain seq x y z
N MET A 1 140.04 -23.93 -28.07
CA MET A 1 140.13 -25.06 -27.12
C MET A 1 139.93 -24.52 -25.72
N SER A 2 139.02 -25.16 -24.96
CA SER A 2 138.73 -25.08 -23.51
C SER A 2 138.62 -23.67 -22.88
N GLY A 3 137.49 -23.18 -22.38
CA GLY A 3 136.37 -23.87 -21.71
C GLY A 3 136.36 -23.47 -20.23
N ALA A 4 135.38 -22.69 -19.78
CA ALA A 4 134.73 -22.75 -18.46
C ALA A 4 133.87 -21.50 -18.14
N SER A 5 132.61 -21.77 -17.82
CA SER A 5 131.70 -21.08 -16.89
C SER A 5 131.40 -19.57 -17.04
N ARG A 6 130.18 -19.27 -17.48
CA ARG A 6 129.30 -18.33 -16.79
C ARG A 6 127.89 -18.93 -16.66
N SER A 7 127.77 -19.83 -15.69
CA SER A 7 126.52 -20.08 -14.98
C SER A 7 126.47 -19.09 -13.80
N SER A 8 125.91 -17.89 -13.98
CA SER A 8 125.55 -17.00 -12.86
C SER A 8 124.83 -15.73 -13.34
N ASP A 9 123.55 -15.82 -13.70
CA ASP A 9 122.64 -14.66 -13.66
C ASP A 9 121.26 -15.00 -13.04
N PHE A 10 121.10 -16.20 -12.48
CA PHE A 10 119.87 -16.62 -11.78
C PHE A 10 120.06 -16.90 -10.27
N GLY A 11 121.25 -16.65 -9.72
CA GLY A 11 121.56 -16.94 -8.31
C GLY A 11 120.69 -16.17 -7.31
N ASP A 12 120.40 -14.89 -7.59
CA ASP A 12 119.53 -14.05 -6.75
C ASP A 12 118.03 -14.30 -6.99
N LEU A 13 117.67 -14.96 -8.10
CA LEU A 13 116.28 -15.35 -8.41
C LEU A 13 115.88 -16.64 -7.69
N ALA A 14 116.82 -17.54 -7.37
CA ALA A 14 116.51 -18.76 -6.62
C ALA A 14 115.95 -18.47 -5.22
N PHE A 15 116.48 -17.45 -4.54
CA PHE A 15 115.95 -16.99 -3.25
C PHE A 15 114.54 -16.37 -3.40
N PHE A 16 114.32 -15.55 -4.42
CA PHE A 16 113.02 -14.93 -4.70
C PHE A 16 111.95 -15.99 -5.05
N PHE A 17 112.28 -16.98 -5.87
CA PHE A 17 111.36 -18.05 -6.25
C PHE A 17 111.05 -19.00 -5.08
N ASN A 18 112.03 -19.31 -4.22
CA ASN A 18 111.78 -20.07 -3.01
C ASN A 18 110.86 -19.33 -2.03
N LEU A 19 110.96 -17.99 -1.95
CA LEU A 19 110.06 -17.18 -1.11
C LEU A 19 108.62 -17.16 -1.65
N GLN A 20 108.46 -17.22 -2.98
CA GLN A 20 107.15 -17.26 -3.64
C GLN A 20 106.52 -18.66 -3.62
N ASP A 21 107.28 -19.71 -3.31
CA ASP A 21 106.78 -21.07 -3.08
C ASP A 21 106.02 -21.22 -1.76
N GLU A 22 106.23 -20.31 -0.81
CA GLU A 22 105.45 -20.23 0.43
C GLU A 22 104.08 -19.54 0.23
N ILE A 23 103.79 -19.03 -0.98
CA ILE A 23 102.51 -18.38 -1.30
C ILE A 23 101.52 -19.41 -1.84
N ASP A 24 100.42 -19.60 -1.12
CA ASP A 24 99.33 -20.53 -1.47
C ASP A 24 98.42 -20.05 -2.64
N ILE A 25 98.92 -19.13 -3.48
CA ILE A 25 98.19 -18.59 -4.64
C ILE A 25 98.85 -19.13 -5.90
N PRO A 26 98.14 -19.85 -6.79
CA PRO A 26 98.72 -20.35 -8.03
C PRO A 26 99.32 -19.23 -8.91
N MET A 27 100.61 -19.34 -9.19
CA MET A 27 101.38 -18.37 -9.98
C MET A 27 102.26 -19.05 -11.04
N LEU A 28 102.33 -18.43 -12.21
CA LEU A 28 103.08 -18.92 -13.38
C LEU A 28 103.83 -17.76 -14.05
N LEU A 29 105.06 -18.04 -14.49
CA LEU A 29 105.90 -17.11 -15.24
C LEU A 29 106.33 -17.70 -16.59
N SER A 30 106.13 -16.96 -17.67
CA SER A 30 106.66 -17.24 -19.00
C SER A 30 107.68 -16.19 -19.44
N ASP A 31 108.54 -16.54 -20.39
CA ASP A 31 109.45 -15.60 -21.06
C ASP A 31 108.83 -14.95 -22.31
N GLU A 32 109.60 -14.09 -22.97
CA GLU A 32 109.19 -13.38 -24.20
C GLU A 32 108.88 -14.32 -25.39
N GLN A 33 109.38 -15.55 -25.37
CA GLN A 33 109.10 -16.55 -26.41
C GLN A 33 107.87 -17.40 -26.07
N GLY A 34 107.20 -17.11 -24.95
CA GLY A 34 106.02 -17.87 -24.50
C GLY A 34 106.35 -19.16 -23.77
N LYS A 35 107.62 -19.40 -23.41
CA LYS A 35 108.01 -20.61 -22.67
C LYS A 35 107.89 -20.42 -21.18
N ILE A 36 107.35 -21.42 -20.50
CA ILE A 36 107.24 -21.41 -19.04
C ILE A 36 108.63 -21.49 -18.42
N ARG A 37 108.95 -20.53 -17.57
CA ARG A 37 110.23 -20.49 -16.84
C ARG A 37 110.09 -20.93 -15.41
N TRP A 38 108.96 -20.67 -14.79
CA TRP A 38 108.73 -21.00 -13.40
C TRP A 38 107.23 -21.07 -13.08
N LEU A 39 106.87 -21.90 -12.11
CA LEU A 39 105.56 -21.93 -11.48
C LEU A 39 105.72 -22.35 -10.02
N ASN A 40 104.88 -21.84 -9.12
CA ASN A 40 104.97 -22.18 -7.69
C ASN A 40 104.29 -23.51 -7.35
N ALA A 41 104.51 -24.01 -6.14
CA ALA A 41 103.87 -25.24 -5.64
C ALA A 41 102.34 -25.20 -5.75
N ALA A 42 101.71 -24.06 -5.45
CA ALA A 42 100.26 -23.89 -5.59
C ALA A 42 99.79 -24.03 -7.06
N MET A 43 100.59 -23.62 -8.03
CA MET A 43 100.30 -23.80 -9.46
C MET A 43 100.54 -25.23 -9.95
N GLU A 44 101.51 -25.96 -9.39
CA GLU A 44 101.65 -27.40 -9.61
C GLU A 44 100.40 -28.13 -9.14
N GLU A 45 99.92 -27.77 -7.95
CA GLU A 45 98.74 -28.36 -7.36
C GLU A 45 97.47 -28.00 -8.16
N PHE A 46 97.35 -26.75 -8.62
CA PHE A 46 96.20 -26.27 -9.38
C PHE A 46 96.11 -26.88 -10.78
N SER A 47 97.22 -26.89 -11.53
CA SER A 47 97.28 -27.40 -12.91
C SER A 47 97.47 -28.92 -13.02
N GLY A 48 97.93 -29.58 -11.94
CA GLY A 48 98.30 -30.99 -11.94
C GLY A 48 99.59 -31.29 -12.72
N VAL A 49 100.39 -30.26 -13.05
CA VAL A 49 101.66 -30.39 -13.79
C VAL A 49 102.82 -30.01 -12.88
N SER A 50 103.77 -30.91 -12.69
CA SER A 50 105.00 -30.60 -11.94
C SER A 50 105.85 -29.55 -12.66
N ARG A 51 106.57 -28.74 -11.89
CA ARG A 51 107.49 -27.69 -12.36
C ARG A 51 108.50 -28.25 -13.33
N GLU A 52 109.10 -29.40 -13.03
CA GLU A 52 110.06 -30.08 -13.92
C GLU A 52 109.47 -30.37 -15.32
N LYS A 53 108.18 -30.71 -15.38
CA LYS A 53 107.48 -31.00 -16.64
C LYS A 53 107.02 -29.72 -17.34
N ALA A 54 106.64 -28.69 -16.57
CA ALA A 54 106.15 -27.44 -17.12
C ALA A 54 107.28 -26.53 -17.62
N THR A 55 108.46 -26.54 -16.99
CA THR A 55 109.59 -25.68 -17.39
C THR A 55 110.02 -25.99 -18.83
N GLY A 56 109.96 -24.97 -19.70
CA GLY A 56 110.26 -25.09 -21.14
C GLY A 56 109.06 -25.46 -22.02
N MET A 57 107.89 -25.77 -21.44
CA MET A 57 106.62 -25.96 -22.17
C MET A 57 106.14 -24.63 -22.75
N GLU A 58 105.44 -24.68 -23.89
CA GLU A 58 104.75 -23.51 -24.44
C GLU A 58 103.57 -23.12 -23.54
N TYR A 59 103.44 -21.84 -23.23
CA TYR A 59 102.40 -21.30 -22.36
C TYR A 59 100.99 -21.70 -22.81
N ARG A 60 100.74 -21.62 -24.12
CA ARG A 60 99.45 -22.00 -24.72
C ARG A 60 99.11 -23.47 -24.50
N ASP A 61 100.12 -24.34 -24.53
CA ASP A 61 99.93 -25.78 -24.32
C ASP A 61 99.58 -26.09 -22.86
N LEU A 62 100.24 -25.42 -21.90
CA LEU A 62 99.94 -25.55 -20.48
C LEU A 62 98.50 -25.13 -20.17
N ILE A 63 98.09 -23.93 -20.61
CA ILE A 63 96.74 -23.42 -20.39
C ILE A 63 95.70 -24.33 -21.05
N THR A 64 95.86 -24.65 -22.35
CA THR A 64 94.84 -25.37 -23.13
C THR A 64 94.69 -26.82 -22.68
N SER A 65 95.79 -27.48 -22.30
CA SER A 65 95.77 -28.92 -22.03
C SER A 65 95.53 -29.26 -20.57
N TYR A 66 95.86 -28.37 -19.63
CA TYR A 66 95.86 -28.69 -18.20
C TYR A 66 94.97 -27.80 -17.34
N ILE A 67 94.60 -26.59 -17.80
CA ILE A 67 93.77 -25.66 -17.01
C ILE A 67 92.40 -25.47 -17.65
N ALA A 68 92.36 -25.13 -18.93
CA ALA A 68 91.14 -24.86 -19.68
C ALA A 68 90.09 -25.99 -19.64
N PRO A 69 90.46 -27.30 -19.64
CA PRO A 69 89.47 -28.39 -19.57
C PRO A 69 88.63 -28.42 -18.29
N PHE A 70 89.05 -27.70 -17.25
CA PHE A 70 88.34 -27.59 -15.98
C PHE A 70 87.59 -26.27 -15.81
N ILE A 71 87.48 -25.46 -16.88
CA ILE A 71 86.72 -24.20 -16.87
C ILE A 71 85.44 -24.40 -17.67
N GLU A 72 84.28 -24.14 -17.07
CA GLU A 72 82.96 -24.38 -17.70
C GLU A 72 82.80 -23.61 -19.02
N GLU A 73 83.16 -22.32 -19.02
CA GLU A 73 83.17 -21.47 -20.23
C GLU A 73 84.53 -21.46 -20.92
N THR A 74 85.03 -22.65 -21.27
CA THR A 74 86.39 -22.85 -21.81
C THR A 74 86.72 -21.91 -22.97
N ALA A 75 85.77 -21.69 -23.89
CA ALA A 75 85.98 -20.87 -25.08
C ALA A 75 86.18 -19.37 -24.74
N SER A 76 85.41 -18.84 -23.79
CA SER A 76 85.56 -17.44 -23.34
C SER A 76 86.87 -17.27 -22.61
N PHE A 77 87.18 -18.18 -21.69
CA PHE A 77 88.43 -18.19 -20.93
C PHE A 77 89.68 -18.16 -21.84
N LEU A 78 89.74 -19.05 -22.83
CA LEU A 78 90.86 -19.09 -23.78
C LEU A 78 90.92 -17.82 -24.64
N HIS A 79 89.77 -17.29 -25.07
CA HIS A 79 89.72 -16.06 -25.85
C HIS A 79 90.28 -14.87 -25.08
N ASP A 80 89.81 -14.65 -23.85
CA ASP A 80 90.21 -13.52 -23.01
C ASP A 80 91.72 -13.56 -22.70
N LEU A 81 92.21 -14.72 -22.27
CA LEU A 81 93.60 -14.90 -21.86
C LEU A 81 94.57 -14.82 -23.05
N PHE A 82 94.25 -15.48 -24.17
CA PHE A 82 95.12 -15.45 -25.36
C PHE A 82 95.02 -14.15 -26.12
N SER A 83 93.87 -13.47 -26.13
CA SER A 83 93.77 -12.15 -26.72
C SER A 83 94.59 -11.11 -25.94
N ALA A 84 94.64 -11.22 -24.61
CA ALA A 84 95.51 -10.40 -23.77
C ALA A 84 97.00 -10.72 -23.99
N LEU A 85 97.35 -12.00 -24.19
CA LEU A 85 98.69 -12.45 -24.56
C LEU A 85 99.13 -11.87 -25.90
N ASP A 86 98.31 -12.00 -26.96
CA ASP A 86 98.63 -11.56 -28.32
C ASP A 86 98.75 -10.04 -28.46
N ARG A 87 97.93 -9.29 -27.71
CA ARG A 87 98.01 -7.82 -27.65
C ARG A 87 99.08 -7.30 -26.67
N ASN A 88 99.73 -8.21 -25.93
CA ASN A 88 100.63 -7.89 -24.83
C ASN A 88 100.01 -6.95 -23.78
N GLU A 89 98.70 -7.09 -23.56
CA GLU A 89 97.90 -6.29 -22.64
C GLU A 89 97.77 -6.99 -21.29
N ARG A 90 97.35 -6.24 -20.27
CA ARG A 90 96.99 -6.80 -18.97
C ARG A 90 95.58 -7.34 -19.03
N LEU A 91 95.38 -8.62 -18.67
CA LEU A 91 94.05 -9.13 -18.36
C LEU A 91 93.69 -8.65 -16.95
N HIS A 92 92.80 -7.65 -16.87
CA HIS A 92 92.19 -7.25 -15.61
C HIS A 92 91.34 -8.42 -15.09
N ALA A 93 91.34 -8.59 -13.77
CA ALA A 93 90.62 -9.62 -13.02
C ALA A 93 89.33 -10.10 -13.71
N HIS A 94 89.35 -11.33 -14.22
CA HIS A 94 88.14 -11.97 -14.77
C HIS A 94 87.87 -13.27 -14.01
N VAL A 95 86.59 -13.50 -13.70
CA VAL A 95 86.15 -14.59 -12.82
C VAL A 95 85.58 -15.71 -13.67
N TYR A 96 86.06 -16.94 -13.45
CA TYR A 96 85.65 -18.13 -14.19
C TYR A 96 85.23 -19.24 -13.20
N HIS A 97 84.27 -20.05 -13.62
CA HIS A 97 83.85 -21.22 -12.84
C HIS A 97 84.79 -22.41 -13.12
N PHE A 98 85.48 -22.87 -12.08
CA PHE A 98 86.46 -23.94 -12.11
C PHE A 98 85.87 -25.22 -11.51
N VAL A 99 85.76 -26.25 -12.35
CA VAL A 99 85.10 -27.54 -12.08
C VAL A 99 86.11 -28.69 -12.25
N PRO A 100 87.07 -28.83 -11.32
CA PRO A 100 88.09 -29.86 -11.38
C PRO A 100 87.54 -31.26 -11.05
N ARG A 101 88.09 -32.30 -11.71
CA ARG A 101 87.74 -33.69 -11.38
C ARG A 101 88.25 -34.07 -9.98
N GLY A 102 87.32 -34.30 -9.04
CA GLY A 102 87.64 -34.81 -7.69
C GLY A 102 87.99 -33.74 -6.65
N ARG A 103 87.84 -32.45 -6.99
CA ARG A 103 87.92 -31.31 -6.06
C ARG A 103 86.56 -30.60 -6.01
N LYS A 104 86.41 -29.66 -5.07
CA LYS A 104 85.20 -28.85 -4.95
C LYS A 104 85.14 -27.83 -6.09
N ASP A 105 83.94 -27.59 -6.61
CA ASP A 105 83.69 -26.53 -7.58
C ASP A 105 83.97 -25.17 -6.95
N GLU A 106 84.75 -24.34 -7.63
CA GLU A 106 85.21 -23.06 -7.12
C GLU A 106 85.20 -21.97 -8.20
N TRP A 107 85.05 -20.72 -7.77
CA TRP A 107 85.22 -19.57 -8.65
C TRP A 107 86.66 -19.07 -8.55
N ILE A 108 87.30 -18.89 -9.69
CA ILE A 108 88.67 -18.40 -9.78
C ILE A 108 88.71 -17.05 -10.47
N GLU A 109 89.54 -16.14 -9.97
CA GLU A 109 89.87 -14.88 -10.60
C GLU A 109 91.24 -15.00 -11.25
N VAL A 110 91.32 -14.85 -12.57
CA VAL A 110 92.57 -14.94 -13.32
C VAL A 110 93.05 -13.54 -13.67
N LYS A 111 94.31 -13.25 -13.33
CA LYS A 111 95.01 -12.01 -13.68
C LYS A 111 96.27 -12.37 -14.45
N SER A 112 96.47 -11.73 -15.59
CA SER A 112 97.67 -11.90 -16.41
C SER A 112 98.27 -10.54 -16.73
N ALA A 113 99.58 -10.37 -16.54
CA ALA A 113 100.26 -9.11 -16.82
C ALA A 113 101.62 -9.33 -17.51
N PRO A 114 102.04 -8.43 -18.42
CA PRO A 114 103.38 -8.48 -19.01
C PRO A 114 104.45 -8.08 -17.99
N ILE A 115 105.60 -8.75 -18.06
CA ILE A 115 106.79 -8.44 -17.27
C ILE A 115 107.59 -7.37 -18.02
N THR A 116 107.72 -6.19 -17.43
CA THR A 116 108.30 -5.01 -18.11
C THR A 116 109.77 -4.78 -17.81
N THR A 117 110.33 -5.43 -16.79
CA THR A 117 111.71 -5.24 -16.32
C THR A 117 112.34 -6.55 -15.83
N GLY A 118 113.68 -6.62 -15.80
CA GLY A 118 114.43 -7.78 -15.31
C GLY A 118 114.75 -8.83 -16.38
N THR A 119 115.23 -10.01 -15.94
CA THR A 119 115.70 -11.11 -16.81
C THR A 119 114.60 -11.83 -17.58
N LEU A 120 113.34 -11.62 -17.18
CA LEU A 120 112.14 -12.12 -17.86
C LEU A 120 111.35 -10.99 -18.55
N ALA A 121 111.97 -9.83 -18.76
CA ALA A 121 111.33 -8.74 -19.50
C ALA A 121 110.86 -9.21 -20.88
N GLY A 122 109.62 -8.87 -21.24
CA GLY A 122 108.93 -9.38 -22.43
C GLY A 122 108.10 -10.64 -22.18
N GLY A 123 108.31 -11.34 -21.07
CA GLY A 123 107.48 -12.46 -20.61
C GLY A 123 106.21 -12.04 -19.87
N ARG A 124 105.54 -12.99 -19.20
CA ARG A 124 104.28 -12.74 -18.47
C ARG A 124 104.20 -13.41 -17.11
N ILE A 125 103.41 -12.81 -16.23
CA ILE A 125 103.01 -13.37 -14.94
C ILE A 125 101.50 -13.58 -14.89
N ASP A 126 101.10 -14.78 -14.50
CA ASP A 126 99.72 -15.12 -14.21
C ASP A 126 99.54 -15.43 -12.73
N ILE A 127 98.42 -14.97 -12.21
CA ILE A 127 98.00 -15.17 -10.82
C ILE A 127 96.54 -15.62 -10.85
N ILE A 128 96.24 -16.73 -10.18
CA ILE A 128 94.88 -17.27 -10.05
C ILE A 128 94.47 -17.22 -8.58
N SER A 129 93.36 -16.55 -8.25
CA SER A 129 92.87 -16.42 -6.88
C SER A 129 91.51 -17.08 -6.71
N PHE A 130 91.29 -17.86 -5.65
CA PHE A 130 89.98 -18.44 -5.35
C PHE A 130 89.05 -17.39 -4.73
N VAL A 131 87.90 -17.13 -5.37
CA VAL A 131 86.96 -16.05 -5.03
C VAL A 131 85.54 -16.55 -4.72
N SER A 132 85.33 -17.85 -4.54
CA SER A 132 84.02 -18.47 -4.25
C SER A 132 83.24 -17.78 -3.12
N GLY A 133 83.89 -17.43 -2.01
CA GLY A 133 83.25 -16.72 -0.90
C GLY A 133 82.80 -15.28 -1.23
N LYS A 134 83.53 -14.60 -2.12
CA LYS A 134 83.17 -13.25 -2.60
C LYS A 134 81.98 -13.30 -3.54
N VAL A 135 81.95 -14.26 -4.47
CA VAL A 135 80.83 -14.48 -5.39
C VAL A 135 79.56 -14.82 -4.62
N GLN A 136 79.62 -15.75 -3.65
CA GLN A 136 78.48 -16.09 -2.80
C GLN A 136 77.96 -14.90 -1.99
N ALA A 137 78.84 -14.08 -1.41
CA ALA A 137 78.43 -12.89 -0.65
C ALA A 137 77.78 -11.82 -1.55
N GLU A 138 78.24 -11.68 -2.80
CA GLU A 138 77.69 -10.74 -3.78
C GLU A 138 76.34 -11.20 -4.33
N GLU A 139 76.17 -12.50 -4.56
CA GLU A 139 74.89 -13.12 -4.88
C GLU A 139 73.87 -12.97 -3.73
N GLU A 140 74.29 -13.23 -2.48
CA GLU A 140 73.43 -13.07 -1.31
C GLU A 140 72.98 -11.62 -1.13
N ARG A 141 73.91 -10.67 -1.30
CA ARG A 141 73.60 -9.24 -1.23
C ARG A 141 72.64 -8.81 -2.33
N SER A 142 72.85 -9.30 -3.55
CA SER A 142 71.97 -9.03 -4.70
C SER A 142 70.56 -9.59 -4.48
N ARG A 143 70.46 -10.81 -3.95
CA ARG A 143 69.17 -11.46 -3.66
C ARG A 143 68.43 -10.78 -2.50
N LYS A 144 69.15 -10.33 -1.46
CA LYS A 144 68.57 -9.51 -0.38
C LYS A 144 68.02 -8.18 -0.91
N HIS A 145 68.78 -7.49 -1.78
CA HIS A 145 68.33 -6.24 -2.39
C HIS A 145 67.07 -6.45 -3.25
N ALA A 146 67.00 -7.55 -3.99
CA ALA A 146 65.80 -7.91 -4.75
C ALA A 146 64.55 -8.10 -3.86
N PHE A 147 64.69 -8.69 -2.66
CA PHE A 147 63.58 -8.75 -1.71
C PHE A 147 63.15 -7.36 -1.20
N GLU A 148 64.11 -6.48 -0.90
CA GLU A 148 63.84 -5.09 -0.49
C GLU A 148 63.11 -4.30 -1.59
N ASP A 149 63.49 -4.49 -2.85
CA ASP A 149 62.82 -3.92 -4.01
C ASP A 149 61.39 -4.44 -4.16
N ILE A 150 61.17 -5.75 -3.98
CA ILE A 150 59.82 -6.34 -4.01
C ILE A 150 58.95 -5.74 -2.89
N MET A 151 59.46 -5.61 -1.67
CA MET A 151 58.73 -5.00 -0.55
C MET A 151 58.32 -3.55 -0.84
N THR A 152 59.25 -2.76 -1.40
CA THR A 152 59.01 -1.37 -1.78
C THR A 152 57.95 -1.27 -2.87
N ARG A 153 58.01 -2.18 -3.86
CA ARG A 153 57.06 -2.23 -4.96
C ARG A 153 55.68 -2.69 -4.51
N ILE A 154 55.57 -3.64 -3.58
CA ILE A 154 54.27 -3.99 -2.97
C ILE A 154 53.68 -2.74 -2.28
N SER A 155 54.47 -2.03 -1.50
CA SER A 155 53.98 -0.86 -0.74
C SER A 155 53.49 0.29 -1.64
N THR A 156 53.97 0.37 -2.87
CA THR A 156 53.66 1.47 -3.82
C THR A 156 52.71 1.07 -4.95
N SER A 157 52.74 -0.19 -5.40
CA SER A 157 51.98 -0.66 -6.58
C SER A 157 50.47 -0.74 -6.35
N PHE A 158 50.01 -0.75 -5.09
CA PHE A 158 48.59 -0.96 -4.75
C PHE A 158 47.88 0.26 -4.19
N VAL A 159 48.53 1.42 -4.11
CA VAL A 159 47.94 2.62 -3.48
C VAL A 159 46.66 3.09 -4.20
N ASP A 160 46.53 2.85 -5.51
CA ASP A 160 45.40 3.25 -6.36
C ASP A 160 45.02 2.18 -7.43
N ALA A 161 45.26 0.89 -7.16
CA ALA A 161 45.02 -0.15 -8.16
C ALA A 161 43.52 -0.50 -8.28
N ALA A 162 42.94 -0.36 -9.47
CA ALA A 162 41.57 -0.83 -9.76
C ALA A 162 41.48 -2.38 -9.70
N PRO A 163 40.31 -2.99 -9.46
CA PRO A 163 40.15 -4.43 -9.31
C PRO A 163 40.82 -5.31 -10.38
N PRO A 164 40.66 -5.03 -11.70
CA PRO A 164 41.28 -5.86 -12.74
C PRO A 164 42.81 -5.69 -12.80
N GLU A 165 43.31 -4.54 -12.34
CA GLU A 165 44.75 -4.29 -12.23
C GLU A 165 45.33 -4.94 -10.99
N PHE A 166 44.55 -5.02 -9.91
CA PHE A 166 44.97 -5.59 -8.63
C PHE A 166 45.38 -7.06 -8.79
N ASP A 167 44.52 -7.89 -9.41
CA ASP A 167 44.81 -9.31 -9.65
C ASP A 167 46.07 -9.51 -10.50
N ARG A 168 46.22 -8.69 -11.55
CA ARG A 168 47.41 -8.71 -12.41
C ARG A 168 48.67 -8.34 -11.64
N ARG A 169 48.61 -7.29 -10.79
CA ARG A 169 49.73 -6.80 -9.99
C ARG A 169 50.13 -7.80 -8.90
N ILE A 170 49.17 -8.40 -8.18
CA ILE A 170 49.46 -9.46 -7.21
C ILE A 170 50.09 -10.66 -7.91
N THR A 171 49.52 -11.12 -9.02
CA THR A 171 50.07 -12.27 -9.75
C THR A 171 51.50 -12.01 -10.23
N ALA A 172 51.80 -10.78 -10.68
CA ALA A 172 53.15 -10.38 -11.04
C ALA A 172 54.11 -10.37 -9.84
N ILE A 173 53.66 -9.96 -8.66
CA ILE A 173 54.46 -10.01 -7.43
C ILE A 173 54.72 -11.45 -6.99
N ILE A 174 53.72 -12.33 -7.04
CA ILE A 174 53.88 -13.76 -6.71
C ILE A 174 54.90 -14.42 -7.64
N ARG A 175 54.86 -14.08 -8.93
CA ARG A 175 55.88 -14.49 -9.91
C ARG A 175 57.27 -14.01 -9.53
N ASP A 176 57.43 -12.70 -9.34
CA ASP A 176 58.74 -12.10 -9.10
C ASP A 176 59.33 -12.58 -7.77
N LEU A 177 58.47 -12.82 -6.77
CA LEU A 177 58.84 -13.39 -5.48
C LEU A 177 59.29 -14.85 -5.61
N GLY A 178 58.56 -15.67 -6.39
CA GLY A 178 58.94 -17.04 -6.68
C GLY A 178 60.28 -17.14 -7.41
N ALA A 179 60.48 -16.30 -8.43
CA ALA A 179 61.74 -16.22 -9.17
C ALA A 179 62.91 -15.77 -8.29
N CYS A 180 62.71 -14.75 -7.45
CA CYS A 180 63.74 -14.24 -6.51
C CYS A 180 64.13 -15.30 -5.46
N ALA A 181 63.14 -16.06 -4.97
CA ALA A 181 63.35 -17.14 -4.01
C ALA A 181 63.93 -18.42 -4.62
N GLY A 182 64.04 -18.51 -5.96
CA GLY A 182 64.47 -19.72 -6.65
C GLY A 182 63.47 -20.89 -6.53
N ALA A 183 62.18 -20.57 -6.37
CA ALA A 183 61.12 -21.57 -6.26
C ALA A 183 60.63 -22.01 -7.65
N ASP A 184 60.29 -23.29 -7.79
CA ASP A 184 59.64 -23.85 -8.98
C ASP A 184 58.13 -23.54 -8.98
N TYR A 185 57.55 -23.35 -7.80
CA TYR A 185 56.16 -22.99 -7.58
C TYR A 185 56.04 -22.00 -6.42
N CYS A 186 55.31 -20.92 -6.61
CA CYS A 186 54.99 -19.92 -5.59
C CYS A 186 53.47 -19.71 -5.58
N TYR A 187 52.87 -19.70 -4.39
CA TYR A 187 51.43 -19.48 -4.26
C TYR A 187 51.07 -18.70 -3.01
N LEU A 188 50.05 -17.85 -3.13
CA LEU A 188 49.40 -17.17 -2.02
C LEU A 188 47.95 -17.64 -1.96
N THR A 189 47.53 -18.15 -0.82
CA THR A 189 46.19 -18.70 -0.64
C THR A 189 45.51 -18.07 0.57
N LEU A 190 44.27 -17.63 0.39
CA LEU A 190 43.42 -17.07 1.45
C LEU A 190 42.50 -18.16 1.99
N ILE A 191 42.27 -18.14 3.30
CA ILE A 191 41.38 -19.06 4.00
C ILE A 191 39.99 -18.41 4.12
N ASN A 192 38.94 -19.17 3.84
CA ASN A 192 37.57 -18.73 4.05
C ASN A 192 37.28 -18.44 5.53
N GLY A 193 36.33 -17.55 5.80
CA GLY A 193 35.98 -17.13 7.17
C GLY A 193 35.54 -18.28 8.09
N ASP A 194 35.01 -19.38 7.54
CA ASP A 194 34.62 -20.60 8.24
C ASP A 194 35.78 -21.59 8.49
N ARG A 195 36.97 -21.30 7.95
CA ARG A 195 38.18 -22.12 8.01
C ARG A 195 38.05 -23.52 7.39
N THR A 196 37.06 -23.75 6.54
CA THR A 196 36.85 -25.08 5.94
C THR A 196 37.52 -25.24 4.57
N GLY A 197 37.81 -24.12 3.88
CA GLY A 197 38.31 -24.08 2.50
C GLY A 197 39.17 -22.87 2.17
N THR A 198 39.72 -22.86 0.95
CA THR A 198 40.45 -21.73 0.36
C THR A 198 39.49 -20.80 -0.41
N GLY A 199 39.61 -19.48 -0.20
CA GLY A 199 38.71 -18.47 -0.77
C GLY A 199 39.24 -17.77 -2.02
N GLY A 200 40.56 -17.66 -2.13
CA GLY A 200 41.24 -17.09 -3.29
C GLY A 200 42.69 -17.56 -3.32
N SER A 201 43.23 -17.81 -4.51
CA SER A 201 44.61 -18.27 -4.70
C SER A 201 45.29 -17.58 -5.87
N PHE A 202 46.49 -17.05 -5.63
CA PHE A 202 47.37 -16.48 -6.64
C PHE A 202 48.57 -17.42 -6.80
N GLU A 203 48.85 -17.85 -8.02
CA GLU A 203 49.77 -18.96 -8.28
C GLU A 203 50.74 -18.62 -9.42
N TRP A 204 52.01 -19.03 -9.29
CA TRP A 204 53.02 -18.90 -10.35
C TRP A 204 53.96 -20.11 -10.40
N PHE A 205 54.31 -20.55 -11.61
CA PHE A 205 55.21 -21.67 -11.87
C PHE A 205 56.41 -21.26 -12.75
N ALA A 206 57.60 -21.78 -12.44
CA ALA A 206 58.83 -21.50 -13.18
C ALA A 206 58.86 -22.20 -14.56
N HIS A 207 58.23 -23.37 -14.69
CA HIS A 207 58.15 -24.14 -15.93
C HIS A 207 56.70 -24.26 -16.43
N ARG A 208 56.51 -24.40 -17.75
CA ARG A 208 55.17 -24.44 -18.38
C ARG A 208 54.32 -25.66 -18.00
N ASP A 209 54.90 -26.66 -17.34
CA ASP A 209 54.17 -27.83 -16.84
C ASP A 209 53.48 -27.50 -15.50
N ALA A 210 52.32 -26.84 -15.59
CA ALA A 210 51.46 -26.60 -14.44
C ALA A 210 51.00 -27.93 -13.82
N PRO A 211 50.89 -28.04 -12.48
CA PRO A 211 50.28 -29.19 -11.83
C PRO A 211 48.81 -29.33 -12.25
N THR A 212 48.33 -30.57 -12.18
CA THR A 212 47.02 -30.99 -12.70
C THR A 212 45.82 -30.44 -11.90
N ARG A 213 46.05 -29.70 -10.79
CA ARG A 213 45.01 -29.08 -9.94
C ARG A 213 45.51 -27.77 -9.30
N SER A 214 44.71 -26.71 -9.39
CA SER A 214 44.85 -25.47 -8.61
C SER A 214 44.43 -25.68 -7.15
N LEU A 215 44.93 -24.83 -6.25
CA LEU A 215 44.58 -24.81 -4.83
C LEU A 215 43.25 -24.07 -4.54
N ALA A 216 42.63 -23.45 -5.54
CA ALA A 216 41.31 -22.80 -5.39
C ALA A 216 40.21 -23.83 -5.04
N GLY A 217 39.46 -23.57 -3.97
CA GLY A 217 38.32 -24.41 -3.55
C GLY A 217 38.70 -25.74 -2.88
N VAL A 218 39.97 -25.93 -2.50
CA VAL A 218 40.42 -27.15 -1.81
C VAL A 218 39.99 -27.09 -0.33
N ARG A 219 39.32 -28.15 0.15
CA ARG A 219 38.99 -28.30 1.58
C ARG A 219 40.27 -28.49 2.40
N ILE A 220 40.43 -27.69 3.45
CA ILE A 220 41.64 -27.67 4.30
C ILE A 220 41.40 -28.36 5.66
N THR A 221 40.20 -28.87 5.91
CA THR A 221 39.82 -29.58 7.14
C THR A 221 40.67 -30.84 7.36
N GLY A 222 41.38 -30.91 8.50
CA GLY A 222 42.24 -32.05 8.86
C GLY A 222 43.66 -31.99 8.30
N SER A 223 44.02 -30.89 7.65
CA SER A 223 45.35 -30.68 7.10
C SER A 223 46.34 -30.17 8.17
N PRO A 224 47.67 -30.39 8.03
CA PRO A 224 48.67 -29.88 8.99
C PRO A 224 48.58 -28.37 9.22
N TRP A 225 48.01 -27.64 8.24
CA TRP A 225 47.85 -26.20 8.19
C TRP A 225 46.67 -25.65 9.03
N THR A 226 45.73 -26.47 9.51
CA THR A 226 44.48 -26.01 10.17
C THR A 226 44.38 -26.27 11.68
N GLY A 227 45.37 -26.91 12.30
CA GLY A 227 45.42 -27.14 13.76
C GLY A 227 46.13 -26.02 14.56
N GLU A 228 46.02 -26.01 15.90
CA GLU A 228 46.72 -25.05 16.78
C GLU A 228 48.26 -25.07 16.62
N ALA A 229 48.84 -26.19 16.15
CA ALA A 229 50.27 -26.29 15.83
C ALA A 229 50.66 -25.57 14.52
N GLY A 230 49.71 -25.30 13.61
CA GLY A 230 49.92 -24.51 12.38
C GLY A 230 49.95 -22.99 12.61
N LEU A 231 49.89 -22.55 13.87
CA LEU A 231 49.89 -21.15 14.32
C LEU A 231 51.31 -20.55 14.48
N GLN A 232 52.35 -21.33 14.20
CA GLN A 232 53.74 -20.87 14.19
C GLN A 232 54.30 -20.96 12.75
N PRO A 233 55.21 -20.06 12.32
CA PRO A 233 55.91 -20.22 11.06
C PRO A 233 56.69 -21.54 11.08
N ALA A 234 56.12 -22.56 10.44
CA ALA A 234 56.62 -23.92 10.46
C ALA A 234 56.95 -24.34 9.02
N ILE A 235 58.18 -24.80 8.83
CA ILE A 235 58.61 -25.43 7.59
C ILE A 235 58.00 -26.83 7.59
N ILE A 236 57.06 -27.08 6.69
CA ILE A 236 56.42 -28.38 6.56
C ILE A 236 57.07 -29.08 5.37
N HIS A 237 57.98 -30.01 5.65
CA HIS A 237 58.54 -30.89 4.63
C HIS A 237 57.44 -31.87 4.16
N THR A 238 56.78 -31.58 3.04
CA THR A 238 55.83 -32.52 2.44
C THR A 238 56.55 -33.52 1.55
N HIS A 239 56.81 -34.72 2.05
CA HIS A 239 57.24 -35.84 1.20
C HIS A 239 56.04 -36.38 0.41
N ASN A 240 56.03 -36.17 -0.91
CA ASN A 240 55.09 -36.87 -1.80
C ASN A 240 55.74 -38.16 -2.35
N ALA A 241 54.99 -39.27 -2.39
CA ALA A 241 55.48 -40.63 -2.60
C ALA A 241 56.12 -40.92 -3.98
N THR A 242 56.16 -39.95 -4.89
CA THR A 242 56.66 -40.15 -6.27
C THR A 242 57.71 -39.15 -6.74
N ARG A 243 57.97 -38.04 -6.02
CA ARG A 243 59.05 -37.06 -6.30
C ARG A 243 59.48 -36.35 -5.02
N HIS A 244 60.78 -36.23 -4.76
CA HIS A 244 61.31 -35.37 -3.68
C HIS A 244 61.06 -33.89 -4.04
N ARG A 245 59.98 -33.31 -3.51
CA ARG A 245 59.75 -31.86 -3.53
C ARG A 245 59.78 -31.34 -2.10
N GLN A 246 60.41 -30.19 -1.88
CA GLN A 246 60.42 -29.51 -0.59
C GLN A 246 59.61 -28.22 -0.68
N SER A 247 58.82 -27.94 0.36
CA SER A 247 57.92 -26.79 0.41
C SER A 247 58.15 -25.96 1.68
N LEU A 248 58.31 -24.64 1.53
CA LEU A 248 58.25 -23.66 2.62
C LEU A 248 56.86 -23.03 2.62
N VAL A 249 56.16 -23.06 3.74
CA VAL A 249 54.84 -22.41 3.88
C VAL A 249 54.86 -21.44 5.05
N LEU A 250 54.50 -20.19 4.78
CA LEU A 250 54.49 -19.10 5.74
C LEU A 250 53.03 -18.73 6.05
N PRO A 251 52.58 -18.88 7.31
CA PRO A 251 51.26 -18.42 7.70
C PRO A 251 51.21 -16.89 7.71
N LEU A 252 50.18 -16.35 7.06
CA LEU A 252 49.88 -14.93 6.99
C LEU A 252 48.66 -14.63 7.84
N ARG A 253 48.76 -13.59 8.68
CA ARG A 253 47.69 -13.21 9.59
C ARG A 253 47.48 -11.70 9.56
N GLY A 254 46.41 -11.29 8.89
CA GLY A 254 45.85 -9.96 9.00
C GLY A 254 44.89 -9.83 10.18
N LYS A 255 44.25 -8.66 10.30
CA LYS A 255 43.18 -8.38 11.28
C LYS A 255 41.90 -9.20 11.04
N SER A 256 41.59 -9.49 9.79
CA SER A 256 40.35 -10.05 9.26
C SER A 256 40.57 -11.16 8.24
N ILE A 257 41.74 -11.21 7.59
CA ILE A 257 42.08 -12.21 6.58
C ILE A 257 43.21 -13.11 7.09
N GLN A 258 43.08 -14.41 6.83
CA GLN A 258 44.11 -15.40 7.10
C GLN A 258 44.50 -16.10 5.81
N GLY A 259 45.77 -16.50 5.69
CA GLY A 259 46.27 -17.11 4.47
C GLY A 259 47.61 -17.80 4.67
N PHE A 260 48.13 -18.34 3.57
CA PHE A 260 49.46 -18.94 3.51
C PHE A 260 50.17 -18.48 2.25
N LEU A 261 51.47 -18.22 2.38
CA LEU A 261 52.38 -18.01 1.27
C LEU A 261 53.31 -19.22 1.18
N GLY A 262 53.25 -19.94 0.07
CA GLY A 262 53.98 -21.18 -0.14
C GLY A 262 54.99 -21.08 -1.28
N PHE A 263 56.10 -21.79 -1.12
CA PHE A 263 57.19 -21.94 -2.09
C PHE A 263 57.56 -23.41 -2.20
N GLU A 264 57.65 -23.97 -3.40
CA GLU A 264 58.11 -25.34 -3.62
C GLU A 264 59.32 -25.39 -4.56
N SER A 265 60.23 -26.34 -4.32
CA SER A 265 61.33 -26.70 -5.22
C SER A 265 61.44 -28.21 -5.40
N GLY A 266 61.75 -28.66 -6.63
CA GLY A 266 61.90 -30.07 -7.01
C GLY A 266 63.33 -30.56 -7.23
N GLN A 267 64.34 -29.70 -7.14
CA GLN A 267 65.76 -30.05 -7.38
C GLN A 267 66.77 -29.32 -6.45
N GLY A 268 66.34 -28.46 -5.51
CA GLY A 268 67.24 -27.55 -4.77
C GLY A 268 67.76 -28.03 -3.40
N ASP A 269 68.81 -27.37 -2.91
CA ASP A 269 69.37 -27.49 -1.55
C ASP A 269 68.30 -27.11 -0.50
N PRO A 270 68.00 -27.99 0.48
CA PRO A 270 67.02 -27.75 1.53
C PRO A 270 67.19 -26.44 2.29
N THR A 271 68.41 -25.93 2.38
CA THR A 271 68.76 -24.75 3.18
C THR A 271 68.51 -23.41 2.47
N ALA A 272 68.23 -23.42 1.17
CA ALA A 272 68.12 -22.20 0.36
C ALA A 272 67.00 -21.24 0.84
N PHE A 273 65.87 -21.78 1.29
CA PHE A 273 64.77 -20.96 1.83
C PHE A 273 65.00 -20.51 3.28
N HIS A 274 65.85 -21.21 4.04
CA HIS A 274 66.12 -20.89 5.45
C HIS A 274 66.82 -19.55 5.61
N GLN A 275 67.73 -19.24 4.69
CA GLN A 275 68.54 -18.02 4.73
C GLN A 275 67.69 -16.74 4.61
N TYR A 276 66.54 -16.82 3.93
CA TYR A 276 65.69 -15.66 3.62
C TYR A 276 64.32 -15.68 4.31
N ARG A 277 64.11 -16.59 5.26
CA ARG A 277 62.80 -16.81 5.92
C ARG A 277 62.16 -15.53 6.44
N ASP A 278 62.94 -14.69 7.11
CA ASP A 278 62.41 -13.48 7.74
C ASP A 278 62.03 -12.41 6.70
N HIS A 279 62.76 -12.31 5.59
CA HIS A 279 62.41 -11.42 4.47
C HIS A 279 61.13 -11.91 3.78
N LEU A 280 61.01 -13.21 3.52
CA LEU A 280 59.80 -13.80 2.92
C LEU A 280 58.57 -13.63 3.83
N LYS A 281 58.75 -13.75 5.15
CA LYS A 281 57.69 -13.48 6.11
C LYS A 281 57.26 -12.01 6.09
N MET A 282 58.22 -11.07 6.06
CA MET A 282 57.92 -9.65 5.97
C MET A 282 57.15 -9.30 4.69
N VAL A 283 57.55 -9.85 3.55
CA VAL A 283 56.80 -9.72 2.28
C VAL A 283 55.37 -10.25 2.43
N GLY A 284 55.20 -11.43 3.02
CA GLY A 284 53.88 -12.00 3.28
C GLY A 284 53.00 -11.14 4.19
N ASP A 285 53.56 -10.57 5.26
CA ASP A 285 52.84 -9.71 6.20
C ASP A 285 52.44 -8.36 5.54
N ILE A 286 53.23 -7.85 4.59
CA ILE A 286 52.85 -6.69 3.77
C ILE A 286 51.73 -7.07 2.79
N LEU A 287 51.85 -8.21 2.09
CA LEU A 287 50.85 -8.69 1.14
C LEU A 287 49.47 -8.88 1.78
N ILE A 288 49.41 -9.50 2.97
CA ILE A 288 48.14 -9.67 3.67
C ILE A 288 47.54 -8.32 4.06
N SER A 289 48.37 -7.35 4.49
CA SER A 289 47.90 -6.00 4.84
C SER A 289 47.32 -5.24 3.64
N VAL A 290 47.94 -5.38 2.45
CA VAL A 290 47.43 -4.81 1.20
C VAL A 290 46.10 -5.44 0.80
N LEU A 291 45.99 -6.77 0.87
CA LEU A 291 44.75 -7.49 0.59
C LEU A 291 43.62 -7.07 1.51
N GLU A 292 43.90 -6.91 2.81
CA GLU A 292 42.89 -6.42 3.76
C GLU A 292 42.36 -5.05 3.41
N ARG A 293 43.26 -4.13 3.03
CA ARG A 293 42.87 -2.80 2.59
C ARG A 293 42.01 -2.86 1.33
N TYR A 294 42.43 -3.64 0.34
CA TYR A 294 41.71 -3.79 -0.92
C TYR A 294 40.29 -4.34 -0.72
N PHE A 295 40.13 -5.46 -0.01
CA PHE A 295 38.79 -6.02 0.23
C PHE A 295 37.93 -5.11 1.12
N MET A 296 38.51 -4.31 2.02
CA MET A 296 37.76 -3.30 2.77
C MET A 296 37.28 -2.16 1.88
N GLU A 297 38.14 -1.62 1.01
CA GLU A 297 37.77 -0.56 0.05
C GLU A 297 36.68 -1.07 -0.91
N GLU A 298 36.83 -2.27 -1.47
CA GLU A 298 35.82 -2.90 -2.33
C GLU A 298 34.47 -3.07 -1.62
N ARG A 299 34.48 -3.50 -0.34
CA ARG A 299 33.26 -3.59 0.48
C ARG A 299 32.61 -2.25 0.75
N ILE A 300 33.39 -1.19 0.98
CA ILE A 300 32.87 0.17 1.17
C ILE A 300 32.24 0.66 -0.13
N THR A 301 32.94 0.54 -1.26
CA THR A 301 32.41 0.94 -2.57
C THR A 301 31.12 0.19 -2.90
N ARG A 302 31.07 -1.13 -2.62
CA ARG A 302 29.85 -1.92 -2.83
C ARG A 302 28.72 -1.50 -1.90
N HIS A 303 29.00 -1.22 -0.63
CA HIS A 303 28.01 -0.72 0.31
C HIS A 303 27.45 0.65 -0.12
N ASP A 304 28.31 1.58 -0.56
CA ASP A 304 27.91 2.90 -1.04
C ASP A 304 27.03 2.81 -2.29
N ALA A 305 27.38 1.95 -3.25
CA ALA A 305 26.58 1.70 -4.44
C ALA A 305 25.18 1.13 -4.11
N ILE A 306 25.10 0.21 -3.13
CA ILE A 306 23.82 -0.31 -2.64
C ILE A 306 23.01 0.82 -1.99
N CYS A 307 23.60 1.59 -1.08
CA CYS A 307 22.94 2.71 -0.42
C CYS A 307 22.43 3.75 -1.43
N GLU A 308 23.21 4.08 -2.44
CA GLU A 308 22.80 4.98 -3.53
C GLU A 308 21.59 4.41 -4.29
N SER A 309 21.63 3.13 -4.66
CA SER A 309 20.51 2.48 -5.35
C SER A 309 19.22 2.43 -4.51
N VAL A 310 19.35 2.20 -3.20
CA VAL A 310 18.24 2.22 -2.24
C VAL A 310 17.66 3.63 -2.12
N MET A 311 18.52 4.66 -2.07
CA MET A 311 18.07 6.06 -2.06
C MET A 311 17.33 6.44 -3.34
N ILE A 312 17.83 6.02 -4.52
CA ILE A 312 17.17 6.25 -5.80
C ILE A 312 15.80 5.55 -5.85
N ALA A 313 15.76 4.27 -5.45
CA ALA A 313 14.53 3.47 -5.38
C ALA A 313 13.49 4.13 -4.46
N SER A 314 13.88 4.43 -3.22
CA SER A 314 13.00 5.06 -2.23
C SER A 314 12.53 6.45 -2.67
N GLY A 315 13.42 7.26 -3.24
CA GLY A 315 13.08 8.58 -3.78
C GLY A 315 12.14 8.56 -4.99
N ARG A 316 12.14 7.48 -5.78
CA ARG A 316 11.16 7.26 -6.86
C ARG A 316 9.81 6.82 -6.29
N LEU A 317 9.80 5.81 -5.42
CA LEU A 317 8.60 5.29 -4.76
C LEU A 317 7.85 6.38 -3.97
N HIS A 318 8.57 7.29 -3.30
CA HIS A 318 7.93 8.36 -2.54
C HIS A 318 7.14 9.33 -3.43
N ARG A 319 7.56 9.55 -4.68
CA ARG A 319 6.96 10.50 -5.63
C ARG A 319 6.00 9.87 -6.62
N THR A 320 5.92 8.53 -6.68
CA THR A 320 5.10 7.86 -7.68
C THR A 320 3.61 7.96 -7.35
N PRO A 321 2.75 8.20 -8.36
CA PRO A 321 1.30 8.08 -8.22
C PRO A 321 0.81 6.62 -8.30
N SER A 322 1.60 5.71 -8.90
CA SER A 322 1.29 4.28 -8.96
C SER A 322 2.59 3.48 -8.95
N TRP A 323 2.81 2.79 -7.84
CA TRP A 323 4.02 2.02 -7.63
C TRP A 323 4.14 0.86 -8.63
N GLU A 324 3.02 0.32 -9.13
CA GLU A 324 3.00 -0.75 -10.13
C GLU A 324 3.67 -0.35 -11.45
N THR A 325 3.62 0.94 -11.80
CA THR A 325 4.25 1.44 -13.03
C THR A 325 5.75 1.70 -12.86
N ASP A 326 6.20 1.92 -11.63
CA ASP A 326 7.59 2.30 -11.32
C ASP A 326 8.42 1.15 -10.73
N ILE A 327 7.78 0.07 -10.27
CA ILE A 327 8.44 -1.03 -9.58
C ILE A 327 9.49 -1.72 -10.45
N GLU A 328 9.30 -1.85 -11.76
CA GLU A 328 10.31 -2.45 -12.65
C GLU A 328 11.61 -1.63 -12.68
N GLU A 329 11.51 -0.30 -12.73
CA GLU A 329 12.67 0.59 -12.70
C GLU A 329 13.30 0.65 -11.29
N VAL A 330 12.51 0.49 -10.23
CA VAL A 330 13.01 0.32 -8.86
C VAL A 330 13.82 -0.98 -8.73
N LEU A 331 13.30 -2.10 -9.22
CA LEU A 331 14.00 -3.39 -9.21
C LEU A 331 15.29 -3.34 -10.04
N LYS A 332 15.26 -2.63 -11.17
CA LYS A 332 16.44 -2.37 -12.01
C LYS A 332 17.51 -1.55 -11.28
N ALA A 333 17.12 -0.48 -10.59
CA ALA A 333 18.05 0.33 -9.81
C ALA A 333 18.70 -0.52 -8.69
N LEU A 334 17.90 -1.26 -7.92
CA LEU A 334 18.38 -2.13 -6.85
C LEU A 334 19.28 -3.26 -7.38
N GLY A 335 18.90 -3.90 -8.48
CA GLY A 335 19.67 -4.96 -9.09
C GLY A 335 21.01 -4.48 -9.65
N SER A 336 21.00 -3.35 -10.37
CA SER A 336 22.24 -2.75 -10.90
C SER A 336 23.18 -2.28 -9.79
N GLY A 337 22.64 -1.65 -8.74
CA GLY A 337 23.44 -1.14 -7.61
C GLY A 337 24.00 -2.24 -6.70
N THR A 338 23.29 -3.36 -6.56
CA THR A 338 23.79 -4.53 -5.81
C THR A 338 24.73 -5.42 -6.62
N GLY A 339 24.73 -5.29 -7.94
CA GLY A 339 25.38 -6.21 -8.88
C GLY A 339 24.73 -7.60 -8.88
N ALA A 340 23.44 -7.70 -8.51
CA ALA A 340 22.73 -8.96 -8.46
C ALA A 340 22.39 -9.47 -9.87
N SER A 341 22.49 -10.79 -10.09
CA SER A 341 22.10 -11.38 -11.39
C SER A 341 20.60 -11.21 -11.69
N ARG A 342 19.77 -11.23 -10.64
CA ARG A 342 18.31 -11.08 -10.73
C ARG A 342 17.73 -10.48 -9.45
N VAL A 343 16.71 -9.64 -9.61
CA VAL A 343 15.90 -9.11 -8.50
C VAL A 343 14.42 -9.25 -8.86
N TYR A 344 13.60 -9.73 -7.94
CA TYR A 344 12.16 -9.84 -8.18
C TYR A 344 11.34 -9.65 -6.93
N LEU A 345 10.09 -9.24 -7.13
CA LEU A 345 9.08 -9.04 -6.11
C LEU A 345 7.91 -9.98 -6.35
N VAL A 346 7.45 -10.64 -5.28
CA VAL A 346 6.31 -11.57 -5.30
C VAL A 346 5.36 -11.22 -4.17
N GLU A 347 4.08 -11.04 -4.51
CA GLU A 347 2.98 -10.91 -3.55
C GLU A 347 2.60 -12.28 -2.97
N ASN A 348 2.34 -12.35 -1.66
CA ASN A 348 1.72 -13.53 -1.05
C ASN A 348 0.28 -13.65 -1.54
N GLY A 349 -0.12 -14.82 -2.02
CA GLY A 349 -1.48 -15.04 -2.54
C GLY A 349 -2.55 -14.53 -1.56
N SER A 350 -3.35 -13.56 -2.00
CA SER A 350 -4.47 -12.98 -1.25
C SER A 350 -5.80 -13.54 -1.80
N GLU A 351 -6.80 -13.75 -0.95
CA GLU A 351 -8.15 -14.16 -1.40
C GLU A 351 -8.79 -13.16 -2.37
N ALA A 352 -8.31 -11.90 -2.40
CA ALA A 352 -8.84 -10.84 -3.26
C ALA A 352 -8.34 -10.91 -4.71
N HIS A 353 -7.28 -11.67 -5.00
CA HIS A 353 -6.66 -11.76 -6.33
C HIS A 353 -6.54 -13.21 -6.78
N GLN A 354 -7.11 -13.54 -7.95
CA GLN A 354 -7.06 -14.90 -8.51
C GLN A 354 -5.62 -15.36 -8.85
N GLN A 355 -4.69 -14.43 -9.06
CA GLN A 355 -3.26 -14.67 -9.27
C GLN A 355 -2.41 -13.64 -8.50
N PRO A 356 -1.31 -14.05 -7.84
CA PRO A 356 -0.42 -13.14 -7.12
C PRO A 356 0.36 -12.25 -8.09
N ARG A 357 0.51 -10.95 -7.77
CA ARG A 357 1.26 -10.00 -8.60
C ARG A 357 2.76 -10.26 -8.54
N ARG A 358 3.44 -10.08 -9.68
CA ARG A 358 4.89 -10.30 -9.82
C ARG A 358 5.56 -9.25 -10.67
N TYR A 359 6.74 -8.86 -10.24
CA TYR A 359 7.62 -7.94 -10.95
C TYR A 359 9.04 -8.47 -10.88
N HIS A 360 9.81 -8.35 -11.96
CA HIS A 360 11.16 -8.87 -11.99
C HIS A 360 12.09 -8.02 -12.85
N TRP A 361 13.37 -8.07 -12.52
CA TRP A 361 14.47 -7.51 -13.28
C TRP A 361 15.63 -8.51 -13.32
N THR A 362 16.33 -8.57 -14.45
CA THR A 362 17.48 -9.46 -14.67
C THR A 362 18.60 -8.68 -15.35
N GLU A 363 19.84 -8.90 -14.93
CA GLU A 363 21.01 -8.22 -15.51
C GLU A 363 21.24 -8.62 -16.98
N HIS A 364 21.12 -9.92 -17.28
CA HIS A 364 21.30 -10.48 -18.61
C HIS A 364 20.18 -11.47 -18.95
N SER A 365 19.80 -11.57 -20.23
CA SER A 365 18.73 -12.48 -20.70
C SER A 365 19.01 -13.95 -20.38
N ARG A 366 20.28 -14.34 -20.25
CA ARG A 366 20.69 -15.71 -19.82
C ARG A 366 20.32 -16.03 -18.37
N HIS A 367 20.10 -15.00 -17.56
CA HIS A 367 19.63 -15.09 -16.17
C HIS A 367 18.12 -14.82 -16.08
N ALA A 368 17.37 -14.87 -17.19
CA ALA A 368 15.92 -14.79 -17.16
C ALA A 368 15.30 -15.97 -16.40
N LEU A 369 14.21 -15.71 -15.66
CA LEU A 369 13.41 -16.77 -15.07
C LEU A 369 12.72 -17.56 -16.20
N PRO A 370 12.78 -18.90 -16.22
CA PRO A 370 11.88 -19.68 -17.05
C PRO A 370 10.42 -19.33 -16.73
N GLU A 371 9.53 -19.25 -17.73
CA GLU A 371 8.10 -18.88 -17.54
C GLU A 371 7.39 -19.72 -16.46
N ASN A 372 7.83 -20.96 -16.25
CA ASN A 372 7.27 -21.89 -15.26
C ASN A 372 8.17 -22.11 -14.03
N ALA A 373 9.26 -21.35 -13.87
CA ALA A 373 10.22 -21.62 -12.80
C ALA A 373 9.67 -21.28 -11.41
N ILE A 374 8.81 -20.28 -11.29
CA ILE A 374 8.15 -19.89 -10.05
C ILE A 374 6.74 -20.50 -10.07
N ASP A 375 6.61 -21.76 -9.65
CA ASP A 375 5.28 -22.39 -9.56
C ASP A 375 4.44 -21.70 -8.47
N GLU A 376 3.34 -21.10 -8.90
CA GLU A 376 2.84 -19.77 -8.55
C GLU A 376 2.07 -19.68 -7.22
N LYS A 377 1.77 -20.84 -6.63
CA LYS A 377 1.18 -21.00 -5.29
C LYS A 377 2.15 -21.65 -4.29
N SER A 378 3.27 -22.21 -4.76
CA SER A 378 3.92 -23.30 -4.03
C SER A 378 4.97 -22.89 -2.99
N LEU A 379 5.68 -21.76 -3.09
CA LEU A 379 6.72 -21.44 -2.08
C LEU A 379 6.14 -21.14 -0.69
N TRP A 380 5.04 -20.39 -0.63
CA TRP A 380 4.37 -20.05 0.63
C TRP A 380 3.40 -21.15 1.12
N GLU A 381 3.08 -22.14 0.28
CA GLU A 381 2.25 -23.32 0.65
C GLU A 381 3.09 -24.58 0.96
N ARG A 382 4.35 -24.67 0.52
CA ARG A 382 5.27 -25.80 0.76
C ARG A 382 5.54 -26.03 2.24
N GLU A 383 5.39 -27.26 2.70
CA GLU A 383 5.63 -27.65 4.10
C GLU A 383 7.12 -27.54 4.47
N GLU A 384 8.02 -27.71 3.50
CA GLU A 384 9.48 -27.68 3.71
C GLU A 384 10.00 -26.28 4.10
N LEU A 385 9.21 -25.23 3.86
CA LEU A 385 9.60 -23.83 4.10
C LEU A 385 9.00 -23.23 5.38
N VAL A 386 8.34 -24.01 6.25
CA VAL A 386 7.68 -23.51 7.48
C VAL A 386 8.60 -22.65 8.35
N GLN A 387 9.87 -23.02 8.51
CA GLN A 387 10.84 -22.23 9.28
C GLN A 387 11.15 -20.89 8.61
N TRP A 388 11.29 -20.88 7.28
CA TRP A 388 11.52 -19.66 6.50
C TRP A 388 10.30 -18.74 6.56
N LYS A 389 9.09 -19.29 6.45
CA LYS A 389 7.83 -18.53 6.59
C LYS A 389 7.74 -17.85 7.95
N THR A 390 8.06 -18.59 9.02
CA THR A 390 8.04 -18.05 10.38
C THR A 390 9.06 -16.91 10.52
N ALA A 391 10.29 -17.11 10.04
CA ALA A 391 11.33 -16.09 10.09
C ALA A 391 10.94 -14.82 9.31
N LEU A 392 10.45 -14.99 8.07
CA LEU A 392 10.04 -13.88 7.20
C LEU A 392 8.82 -13.13 7.75
N THR A 393 7.86 -13.84 8.35
CA THR A 393 6.68 -13.23 8.99
C THR A 393 7.08 -12.39 10.21
N LEU A 394 8.13 -12.79 10.92
CA LEU A 394 8.72 -12.02 12.02
C LEU A 394 9.64 -10.87 11.53
N GLY A 395 9.76 -10.66 10.22
CA GLY A 395 10.57 -9.58 9.64
C GLY A 395 12.07 -9.87 9.56
N HIS A 396 12.49 -11.14 9.72
CA HIS A 396 13.88 -11.55 9.51
C HIS A 396 14.20 -11.67 8.02
N VAL A 397 15.42 -11.28 7.65
CA VAL A 397 15.95 -11.46 6.29
C VAL A 397 16.68 -12.80 6.22
N LEU A 398 16.47 -13.56 5.14
CA LEU A 398 17.14 -14.82 4.89
C LEU A 398 18.22 -14.63 3.83
N THR A 399 19.47 -14.97 4.16
CA THR A 399 20.59 -14.93 3.20
C THR A 399 21.42 -16.20 3.31
N GLY A 400 22.07 -16.59 2.22
CA GLY A 400 22.99 -17.73 2.24
C GLY A 400 23.45 -18.19 0.87
N ALA A 401 24.43 -19.10 0.88
CA ALA A 401 24.84 -19.85 -0.30
C ALA A 401 24.00 -21.13 -0.44
N VAL A 402 23.65 -21.48 -1.68
CA VAL A 402 22.81 -22.66 -1.95
C VAL A 402 23.50 -23.96 -1.51
N ARG A 403 24.84 -24.01 -1.53
CA ARG A 403 25.62 -25.16 -1.08
C ARG A 403 25.48 -25.48 0.42
N ASP A 404 25.10 -24.50 1.23
CA ASP A 404 24.97 -24.64 2.69
C ASP A 404 23.54 -25.08 3.09
N LEU A 405 22.62 -25.16 2.13
CA LEU A 405 21.25 -25.62 2.34
C LEU A 405 21.17 -27.15 2.41
N SER A 406 20.14 -27.66 3.09
CA SER A 406 19.76 -29.07 3.02
C SER A 406 19.43 -29.47 1.58
N ALA A 407 19.62 -30.75 1.23
CA ALA A 407 19.41 -31.27 -0.13
C ALA A 407 18.01 -30.90 -0.71
N ASP A 408 16.96 -30.98 0.11
CA ASP A 408 15.58 -30.65 -0.30
C ASP A 408 15.40 -29.17 -0.66
N LEU A 409 16.07 -28.28 0.08
CA LEU A 409 16.03 -26.83 -0.18
C LEU A 409 16.94 -26.45 -1.35
N ALA A 410 18.13 -27.06 -1.45
CA ALA A 410 19.04 -26.86 -2.58
C ALA A 410 18.42 -27.31 -3.91
N ALA A 411 17.57 -28.34 -3.89
CA ALA A 411 16.81 -28.79 -5.05
C ALA A 411 15.89 -27.69 -5.63
N LEU A 412 15.35 -26.80 -4.79
CA LEU A 412 14.49 -25.68 -5.23
C LEU A 412 15.23 -24.65 -6.11
N PHE A 413 16.55 -24.54 -5.93
CA PHE A 413 17.42 -23.60 -6.65
C PHE A 413 18.14 -24.26 -7.84
N SER A 414 18.15 -25.59 -7.90
CA SER A 414 18.94 -26.38 -8.86
C SER A 414 18.53 -26.14 -10.32
N SER A 415 17.26 -25.82 -10.58
CA SER A 415 16.76 -25.49 -11.93
C SER A 415 17.05 -24.05 -12.37
N ARG A 416 17.49 -23.18 -11.46
CA ARG A 416 17.60 -21.72 -11.67
C ARG A 416 19.06 -21.20 -11.61
N THR A 417 20.04 -22.12 -11.51
CA THR A 417 21.49 -21.83 -11.43
C THR A 417 21.86 -20.78 -10.38
N VAL A 418 21.14 -20.74 -9.26
CA VAL A 418 21.42 -19.81 -8.17
C VAL A 418 22.56 -20.34 -7.32
N LEU A 419 23.54 -19.49 -7.03
CA LEU A 419 24.67 -19.80 -6.15
C LEU A 419 24.46 -19.21 -4.75
N SER A 420 23.87 -18.01 -4.67
CA SER A 420 23.55 -17.35 -3.41
C SER A 420 22.32 -16.46 -3.54
N PHE A 421 21.65 -16.19 -2.41
CA PHE A 421 20.38 -15.46 -2.39
C PHE A 421 20.24 -14.55 -1.16
N ALA A 422 19.38 -13.54 -1.28
CA ALA A 422 18.83 -12.76 -0.17
C ALA A 422 17.33 -12.57 -0.37
N VAL A 423 16.53 -12.97 0.63
CA VAL A 423 15.06 -12.87 0.63
C VAL A 423 14.64 -11.95 1.77
N LEU A 424 14.03 -10.83 1.41
CA LEU A 424 13.59 -9.79 2.32
C LEU A 424 12.07 -9.74 2.38
N PRO A 425 11.45 -9.73 3.57
CA PRO A 425 10.01 -9.59 3.70
C PRO A 425 9.58 -8.15 3.45
N ILE A 426 8.51 -7.98 2.68
CA ILE A 426 7.78 -6.72 2.52
C ILE A 426 6.61 -6.75 3.49
N SER A 427 6.54 -5.78 4.38
CA SER A 427 5.46 -5.66 5.37
C SER A 427 4.51 -4.52 4.99
N VAL A 428 3.21 -4.78 5.06
CA VAL A 428 2.12 -3.80 4.86
C VAL A 428 1.18 -3.95 6.05
N ALA A 429 0.90 -2.85 6.76
CA ALA A 429 0.04 -2.86 7.96
C ALA A 429 0.42 -3.93 9.02
N GLY A 430 1.72 -4.20 9.17
CA GLY A 430 2.24 -5.20 10.12
C GLY A 430 2.09 -6.66 9.70
N CYS A 431 1.57 -6.94 8.49
CA CYS A 431 1.48 -8.28 7.92
C CYS A 431 2.53 -8.47 6.81
N CYS A 432 3.04 -9.69 6.65
CA CYS A 432 3.95 -10.02 5.55
C CYS A 432 3.16 -10.09 4.23
N TRP A 433 3.25 -9.02 3.45
CA TRP A 433 2.55 -8.84 2.18
C TRP A 433 3.21 -9.63 1.05
N GLY A 434 4.54 -9.72 1.05
CA GLY A 434 5.29 -10.41 0.00
C GLY A 434 6.79 -10.40 0.25
N PHE A 435 7.57 -10.72 -0.79
CA PHE A 435 9.03 -10.79 -0.71
C PHE A 435 9.72 -10.02 -1.81
N LEU A 436 10.83 -9.41 -1.46
CA LEU A 436 11.85 -8.91 -2.37
C LEU A 436 13.04 -9.87 -2.36
N VAL A 437 13.39 -10.42 -3.52
CA VAL A 437 14.40 -11.47 -3.65
C VAL A 437 15.53 -11.02 -4.55
N PHE A 438 16.76 -11.23 -4.09
CA PHE A 438 18.00 -11.05 -4.84
C PHE A 438 18.66 -12.42 -5.05
N GLU A 439 19.03 -12.74 -6.28
CA GLU A 439 19.71 -13.97 -6.65
C GLU A 439 20.99 -13.67 -7.43
N ASP A 440 22.07 -14.36 -7.06
CA ASP A 440 23.34 -14.35 -7.79
C ASP A 440 23.60 -15.72 -8.43
N CYS A 441 23.80 -15.70 -9.76
CA CYS A 441 23.95 -16.89 -10.60
C CYS A 441 25.36 -17.05 -11.18
N SER A 442 26.14 -15.97 -11.21
CA SER A 442 27.48 -15.96 -11.83
C SER A 442 28.58 -16.25 -10.82
N GLU A 443 28.46 -15.67 -9.62
CA GLU A 443 29.42 -15.83 -8.54
C GLU A 443 28.69 -16.10 -7.22
N GLU A 444 29.32 -16.87 -6.33
CA GLU A 444 28.79 -17.10 -4.99
C GLU A 444 29.11 -15.88 -4.11
N ARG A 445 28.08 -15.25 -3.55
CA ARG A 445 28.20 -14.05 -2.72
C ARG A 445 27.85 -14.34 -1.26
N THR A 446 28.59 -13.71 -0.35
CA THR A 446 28.19 -13.59 1.05
C THR A 446 27.55 -12.23 1.29
N TRP A 447 26.30 -12.21 1.75
CA TRP A 447 25.58 -10.98 2.08
C TRP A 447 25.93 -10.50 3.48
N HIS A 448 26.55 -9.34 3.59
CA HIS A 448 26.96 -8.80 4.88
C HIS A 448 25.86 -7.97 5.54
N LYS A 449 25.89 -7.89 6.88
CA LYS A 449 24.85 -7.21 7.67
C LYS A 449 24.54 -5.77 7.22
N PRO A 450 25.53 -4.89 6.93
CA PRO A 450 25.25 -3.54 6.44
C PRO A 450 24.53 -3.49 5.09
N GLU A 451 24.82 -4.44 4.19
CA GLU A 451 24.14 -4.55 2.89
C GLU A 451 22.71 -5.02 3.08
N VAL A 452 22.52 -6.03 3.94
CA VAL A 452 21.19 -6.55 4.29
C VAL A 452 20.31 -5.48 4.92
N ASP A 453 20.86 -4.66 5.81
CA ASP A 453 20.12 -3.58 6.47
C ASP A 453 19.74 -2.46 5.47
N ALA A 454 20.63 -2.14 4.52
CA ALA A 454 20.32 -1.20 3.43
C ALA A 454 19.20 -1.75 2.51
N LEU A 455 19.27 -3.02 2.12
CA LEU A 455 18.23 -3.65 1.30
C LEU A 455 16.90 -3.78 2.04
N LYS A 456 16.93 -4.03 3.36
CA LYS A 456 15.72 -4.03 4.18
C LYS A 456 15.02 -2.68 4.15
N THR A 457 15.80 -1.59 4.15
CA THR A 457 15.25 -0.23 3.99
C THR A 457 14.51 -0.06 2.66
N ALA A 458 14.98 -0.67 1.57
CA ALA A 458 14.24 -0.68 0.30
C ALA A 458 12.94 -1.49 0.36
N ALA A 459 12.97 -2.68 1.00
CA ALA A 459 11.77 -3.49 1.20
C ALA A 459 10.71 -2.76 2.05
N ASP A 460 11.14 -2.08 3.12
CA ASP A 460 10.27 -1.26 3.97
C ASP A 460 9.70 -0.05 3.22
N ALA A 461 10.49 0.58 2.34
CA ALA A 461 10.02 1.67 1.49
C ALA A 461 8.97 1.19 0.46
N ILE A 462 9.16 0.01 -0.13
CA ILE A 462 8.17 -0.63 -1.00
C ILE A 462 6.88 -0.90 -0.22
N GLY A 463 6.97 -1.54 0.95
CA GLY A 463 5.81 -1.83 1.81
C GLY A 463 5.04 -0.57 2.20
N SER A 464 5.74 0.47 2.64
CA SER A 464 5.14 1.77 2.98
C SER A 464 4.43 2.42 1.78
N THR A 465 4.94 2.22 0.56
CA THR A 465 4.35 2.78 -0.65
C THR A 465 3.08 2.02 -1.05
N ILE A 466 3.09 0.69 -0.91
CA ILE A 466 1.91 -0.15 -1.12
C ILE A 466 0.81 0.23 -0.12
N GLU A 467 1.15 0.33 1.17
CA GLU A 467 0.21 0.73 2.23
C GLU A 467 -0.41 2.10 1.94
N ARG A 468 0.41 3.09 1.53
CA ARG A 468 -0.08 4.40 1.13
C ARG A 468 -1.06 4.31 -0.04
N SER A 469 -0.74 3.51 -1.05
CA SER A 469 -1.58 3.35 -2.24
C SER A 469 -2.94 2.72 -1.87
N GLU A 470 -2.95 1.70 -1.02
CA GLU A 470 -4.19 1.05 -0.54
C GLU A 470 -5.05 2.02 0.28
N HIS A 471 -4.45 2.78 1.20
CA HIS A 471 -5.16 3.82 1.97
C HIS A 471 -5.70 4.94 1.09
N GLU A 472 -4.94 5.42 0.11
CA GLU A 472 -5.42 6.47 -0.81
C GLU A 472 -6.56 5.98 -1.69
N GLU A 473 -6.51 4.72 -2.15
CA GLU A 473 -7.58 4.08 -2.90
C GLU A 473 -8.85 3.98 -2.05
N GLU A 474 -8.72 3.55 -0.78
CA GLU A 474 -9.82 3.49 0.18
C GLU A 474 -10.42 4.88 0.44
N ILE A 475 -9.58 5.90 0.70
CA ILE A 475 -10.04 7.28 0.90
C ILE A 475 -10.73 7.80 -0.36
N ARG A 476 -10.18 7.56 -1.56
CA ARG A 476 -10.81 7.95 -2.83
C ARG A 476 -12.15 7.23 -3.02
N ARG A 477 -12.27 5.98 -2.58
CA ARG A 477 -13.54 5.22 -2.62
C ARG A 477 -14.56 5.81 -1.63
N ARG A 478 -14.14 6.05 -0.39
CA ARG A 478 -14.97 6.66 0.68
C ARG A 478 -15.44 8.06 0.32
N ASN A 479 -14.57 8.89 -0.24
CA ASN A 479 -14.92 10.24 -0.70
C ASN A 479 -15.93 10.21 -1.84
N ARG A 480 -15.78 9.31 -2.81
CA ARG A 480 -16.80 9.12 -3.87
C ARG A 480 -18.16 8.77 -3.29
N GLN A 481 -18.21 7.89 -2.27
CA GLN A 481 -19.46 7.57 -1.57
C GLN A 481 -20.04 8.77 -0.83
N LEU A 482 -19.21 9.50 -0.07
CA LEU A 482 -19.65 10.69 0.67
C LEU A 482 -20.17 11.79 -0.25
N THR A 483 -19.53 12.02 -1.40
CA THR A 483 -20.02 12.99 -2.39
C THR A 483 -21.38 12.56 -2.94
N ALA A 484 -21.57 11.29 -3.30
CA ALA A 484 -22.86 10.79 -3.76
C ALA A 484 -23.97 10.95 -2.69
N ILE A 485 -23.66 10.66 -1.42
CA ILE A 485 -24.59 10.87 -0.30
C ILE A 485 -24.89 12.36 -0.12
N ASN A 486 -23.87 13.24 -0.11
CA ASN A 486 -24.04 14.68 0.05
C ASN A 486 -24.84 15.31 -1.08
N GLU A 487 -24.69 14.85 -2.32
CA GLU A 487 -25.51 15.29 -3.45
C GLU A 487 -26.99 14.90 -3.26
N ILE A 488 -27.26 13.68 -2.76
CA ILE A 488 -28.62 13.21 -2.46
C ILE A 488 -29.23 14.03 -1.30
N ILE A 489 -28.47 14.28 -0.23
CA ILE A 489 -28.94 15.05 0.94
C ILE A 489 -29.15 16.52 0.59
N SER A 490 -28.24 17.14 -0.17
CA SER A 490 -28.36 18.57 -0.52
C SER A 490 -29.58 18.83 -1.39
N ALA A 491 -29.92 17.90 -2.28
CA ALA A 491 -31.15 17.98 -3.07
C ALA A 491 -32.42 17.85 -2.21
N ALA A 492 -32.34 17.23 -1.03
CA ALA A 492 -33.46 17.11 -0.11
C ALA A 492 -33.66 18.37 0.77
N GLY A 493 -32.59 19.11 1.08
CA GLY A 493 -32.64 20.28 1.96
C GLY A 493 -33.13 21.58 1.32
N SER A 494 -33.25 21.66 -0.01
CA SER A 494 -33.59 22.88 -0.76
C SER A 494 -35.05 22.98 -1.19
N VAL A 495 -35.92 22.15 -0.64
CA VAL A 495 -37.25 21.92 -1.19
C VAL A 495 -38.34 22.38 -0.22
N GLU A 496 -39.33 23.12 -0.73
CA GLU A 496 -40.42 23.70 0.07
C GLU A 496 -41.48 22.68 0.49
N THR A 497 -41.61 21.56 -0.23
CA THR A 497 -42.61 20.52 0.06
C THR A 497 -41.99 19.13 0.22
N LEU A 498 -42.60 18.31 1.08
CA LEU A 498 -42.19 16.91 1.29
C LEU A 498 -42.26 16.08 0.00
N TYR A 499 -43.24 16.36 -0.87
CA TYR A 499 -43.41 15.63 -2.13
C TYR A 499 -42.25 15.87 -3.10
N ASP A 500 -41.89 17.13 -3.32
CA ASP A 500 -40.80 17.50 -4.22
C ASP A 500 -39.46 16.92 -3.72
N LEU A 501 -39.26 16.87 -2.39
CA LEU A 501 -38.10 16.23 -1.77
C LEU A 501 -38.01 14.76 -2.16
N LEU A 502 -39.10 14.02 -2.02
CA LEU A 502 -39.17 12.60 -2.33
C LEU A 502 -38.92 12.33 -3.82
N VAL A 503 -39.54 13.12 -4.70
CA VAL A 503 -39.38 12.99 -6.16
C VAL A 503 -37.95 13.28 -6.59
N HIS A 504 -37.34 14.36 -6.11
CA HIS A 504 -35.97 14.72 -6.48
C HIS A 504 -34.94 13.72 -5.92
N ALA A 505 -35.10 13.29 -4.67
CA ALA A 505 -34.23 12.28 -4.06
C ALA A 505 -34.30 10.95 -4.84
N LEU A 506 -35.52 10.47 -5.15
CA LEU A 506 -35.70 9.21 -5.86
C LEU A 506 -35.11 9.24 -7.28
N HIS A 507 -35.35 10.30 -8.05
CA HIS A 507 -34.76 10.45 -9.38
C HIS A 507 -33.23 10.45 -9.34
N ARG A 508 -32.63 11.10 -8.33
CA ARG A 508 -31.18 11.14 -8.18
C ARG A 508 -30.60 9.78 -7.80
N ILE A 509 -31.23 9.06 -6.87
CA ILE A 509 -30.81 7.71 -6.47
C ILE A 509 -30.83 6.77 -7.68
N VAL A 510 -31.91 6.80 -8.46
CA VAL A 510 -32.04 5.98 -9.68
C VAL A 510 -30.95 6.34 -10.69
N ALA A 511 -30.66 7.64 -10.90
CA ALA A 511 -29.63 8.09 -11.82
C ALA A 511 -28.20 7.73 -11.39
N VAL A 512 -27.83 8.00 -10.12
CA VAL A 512 -26.47 7.79 -9.59
C VAL A 512 -26.12 6.30 -9.50
N LEU A 513 -27.08 5.47 -9.09
CA LEU A 513 -26.86 4.02 -8.94
C LEU A 513 -27.11 3.22 -10.23
N GLY A 514 -27.46 3.91 -11.32
CA GLY A 514 -27.77 3.29 -12.61
C GLY A 514 -28.93 2.30 -12.52
N MET A 515 -29.92 2.58 -11.67
CA MET A 515 -31.13 1.75 -11.55
C MET A 515 -32.10 2.08 -12.68
N GLU A 516 -32.96 1.13 -13.02
CA GLU A 516 -33.95 1.36 -14.08
C GLU A 516 -35.26 1.90 -13.55
N LYS A 517 -35.66 1.43 -12.38
CA LYS A 517 -36.84 1.92 -11.66
C LYS A 517 -36.57 2.03 -10.17
N GLY A 518 -37.22 3.00 -9.55
CA GLY A 518 -37.36 3.11 -8.11
C GLY A 518 -38.75 3.58 -7.72
N ALA A 519 -39.16 3.28 -6.50
CA ALA A 519 -40.39 3.77 -5.89
C ALA A 519 -40.18 4.02 -4.40
N ILE A 520 -40.84 5.02 -3.84
CA ILE A 520 -40.88 5.25 -2.39
C ILE A 520 -42.30 5.01 -1.91
N TYR A 521 -42.43 4.21 -0.86
CA TYR A 521 -43.67 3.98 -0.15
C TYR A 521 -43.56 4.55 1.26
N LEU A 522 -44.59 5.22 1.73
CA LEU A 522 -44.67 5.74 3.09
C LEU A 522 -45.67 4.90 3.89
N LEU A 523 -45.39 4.65 5.16
CA LEU A 523 -46.37 4.02 6.05
C LEU A 523 -47.62 4.89 6.14
N ASP A 524 -48.79 4.27 6.24
CA ASP A 524 -50.03 4.97 6.60
C ASP A 524 -50.04 5.29 8.11
N GLY A 525 -50.74 6.34 8.54
CA GLY A 525 -50.74 6.81 9.94
C GLY A 525 -51.30 5.81 10.96
N GLU A 526 -52.09 4.85 10.48
CA GLU A 526 -52.61 3.73 11.27
C GLU A 526 -51.75 2.46 11.16
N GLU A 527 -50.60 2.52 10.47
CA GLU A 527 -49.64 1.42 10.27
C GLU A 527 -50.31 0.14 9.76
N ARG A 528 -51.18 0.25 8.75
CA ARG A 528 -51.90 -0.89 8.16
C ARG A 528 -51.33 -1.34 6.82
N TYR A 529 -50.81 -0.40 6.04
CA TYR A 529 -50.21 -0.60 4.74
C TYR A 529 -49.22 0.53 4.47
N ALA A 530 -48.31 0.33 3.51
CA ALA A 530 -47.48 1.41 2.99
C ALA A 530 -48.03 1.86 1.63
N VAL A 531 -48.18 3.16 1.43
CA VAL A 531 -48.78 3.75 0.23
C VAL A 531 -47.68 4.32 -0.67
N LEU A 532 -47.84 4.10 -1.98
CA LEU A 532 -46.93 4.63 -2.98
C LEU A 532 -46.94 6.17 -2.97
N ALA A 533 -45.79 6.78 -2.66
CA ALA A 533 -45.62 8.23 -2.62
C ALA A 533 -45.06 8.79 -3.92
N CYS A 534 -44.03 8.16 -4.48
CA CYS A 534 -43.46 8.58 -5.76
C CYS A 534 -42.72 7.44 -6.48
N THR A 535 -42.50 7.62 -7.78
CA THR A 535 -41.82 6.67 -8.67
C THR A 535 -40.80 7.38 -9.54
N ALA A 536 -39.72 6.71 -9.93
CA ALA A 536 -38.75 7.20 -10.93
C ALA A 536 -38.29 6.05 -11.85
N GLY A 537 -38.08 6.33 -13.14
CA GLY A 537 -37.62 5.34 -14.13
C GLY A 537 -37.99 5.70 -15.57
N LYS A 538 -37.57 4.88 -16.55
CA LYS A 538 -37.86 5.13 -17.98
C LYS A 538 -39.32 4.78 -18.35
N GLU A 539 -40.01 5.70 -19.03
CA GLU A 539 -41.46 5.67 -19.38
C GLU A 539 -41.95 4.41 -20.12
N HIS A 540 -41.09 3.68 -20.85
CA HIS A 540 -41.50 2.55 -21.71
C HIS A 540 -41.58 1.18 -21.00
N THR A 541 -41.62 1.14 -19.66
CA THR A 541 -41.73 -0.10 -18.88
C THR A 541 -42.88 -0.04 -17.89
N THR A 542 -44.12 0.06 -18.39
CA THR A 542 -45.36 0.02 -17.59
C THR A 542 -45.67 -1.39 -17.09
N SER A 543 -45.00 -1.82 -16.02
CA SER A 543 -45.61 -2.70 -15.02
C SER A 543 -46.07 -1.80 -13.87
N ALA A 544 -47.34 -1.91 -13.48
CA ALA A 544 -47.93 -1.05 -12.45
C ALA A 544 -47.27 -1.34 -11.09
N PHE A 545 -46.73 -0.31 -10.43
CA PHE A 545 -46.43 -0.40 -9.01
C PHE A 545 -47.75 -0.64 -8.25
N SER A 546 -47.75 -1.55 -7.27
CA SER A 546 -48.90 -1.69 -6.39
C SER A 546 -49.11 -0.37 -5.65
N GLU A 547 -50.33 0.13 -5.58
CA GLU A 547 -50.60 1.39 -4.85
C GLU A 547 -50.42 1.20 -3.33
N LEU A 548 -50.67 -0.01 -2.85
CA LEU A 548 -50.60 -0.39 -1.44
C LEU A 548 -49.68 -1.60 -1.28
N LEU A 549 -48.81 -1.54 -0.28
CA LEU A 549 -47.99 -2.66 0.17
C LEU A 549 -48.52 -3.17 1.52
N PRO A 550 -48.73 -4.49 1.67
CA PRO A 550 -49.01 -5.08 2.97
C PRO A 550 -47.77 -4.98 3.86
N LEU A 551 -47.97 -4.74 5.16
CA LEU A 551 -46.88 -4.70 6.13
C LEU A 551 -46.51 -6.11 6.63
N ASP A 552 -47.45 -7.05 6.53
CA ASP A 552 -47.30 -8.44 6.96
C ASP A 552 -46.76 -9.32 5.82
N GLY A 553 -46.03 -10.38 6.19
CA GLY A 553 -45.44 -11.34 5.25
C GLY A 553 -44.06 -10.94 4.75
N ALA A 554 -43.29 -11.91 4.24
CA ALA A 554 -41.94 -11.66 3.73
C ALA A 554 -41.99 -11.02 2.32
N PRO A 555 -41.14 -10.01 2.02
CA PRO A 555 -40.07 -9.46 2.86
C PRO A 555 -40.49 -8.26 3.75
N PHE A 556 -41.76 -7.83 3.70
CA PHE A 556 -42.22 -6.58 4.33
C PHE A 556 -42.22 -6.60 5.86
N ALA A 557 -42.54 -7.73 6.49
CA ALA A 557 -42.55 -7.86 7.95
C ALA A 557 -41.18 -7.52 8.57
N SER A 558 -40.08 -8.06 8.02
CA SER A 558 -38.72 -7.77 8.49
C SER A 558 -38.30 -6.32 8.19
N ILE A 559 -38.78 -5.74 7.09
CA ILE A 559 -38.43 -4.36 6.72
C ILE A 559 -39.10 -3.36 7.66
N PHE A 560 -40.42 -3.49 7.88
CA PHE A 560 -41.19 -2.51 8.65
C PHE A 560 -41.11 -2.73 10.16
N GLN A 561 -41.02 -3.98 10.64
CA GLN A 561 -40.95 -4.27 12.08
C GLN A 561 -39.52 -4.25 12.63
N GLU A 562 -38.56 -4.80 11.87
CA GLU A 562 -37.18 -4.96 12.33
C GLU A 562 -36.20 -3.94 11.71
N GLY A 563 -36.62 -3.20 10.69
CA GLY A 563 -35.74 -2.27 9.97
C GLY A 563 -34.67 -2.98 9.15
N VAL A 564 -34.88 -4.25 8.78
CA VAL A 564 -33.91 -5.06 8.05
C VAL A 564 -34.15 -4.92 6.54
N PRO A 565 -33.16 -4.45 5.75
CA PRO A 565 -33.31 -4.35 4.30
C PRO A 565 -33.36 -5.73 3.63
N ALA A 566 -34.10 -5.83 2.53
CA ALA A 566 -34.16 -7.03 1.70
C ALA A 566 -33.47 -6.76 0.35
N PHE A 567 -32.26 -7.30 0.17
CA PHE A 567 -31.48 -7.14 -1.04
C PHE A 567 -31.54 -8.37 -1.95
N ASN A 568 -31.41 -8.15 -3.26
CA ASN A 568 -31.31 -9.19 -4.28
C ASN A 568 -32.52 -10.14 -4.36
N GLU A 569 -33.68 -9.69 -3.93
CA GLU A 569 -34.94 -10.42 -4.09
C GLU A 569 -35.28 -10.54 -5.58
N THR A 570 -35.89 -11.67 -5.97
CA THR A 570 -36.28 -11.89 -7.37
C THR A 570 -37.79 -11.82 -7.49
N ILE A 571 -38.30 -10.81 -8.18
CA ILE A 571 -39.74 -10.70 -8.49
C ILE A 571 -39.95 -11.13 -9.94
N THR A 572 -41.00 -11.91 -10.18
CA THR A 572 -41.46 -12.28 -11.53
C THR A 572 -42.66 -11.42 -11.88
N GLU A 573 -42.57 -10.65 -12.95
CA GLU A 573 -43.70 -9.85 -13.47
C GLU A 573 -44.61 -10.68 -14.40
N ASP A 574 -45.82 -10.18 -14.68
CA ASP A 574 -46.86 -10.84 -15.49
C ASP A 574 -46.40 -11.32 -16.88
N ALA A 575 -45.33 -10.74 -17.42
CA ALA A 575 -44.71 -11.14 -18.69
C ALA A 575 -43.64 -12.26 -18.56
N GLY A 576 -43.47 -12.87 -17.37
CA GLY A 576 -42.43 -13.88 -17.10
C GLY A 576 -41.02 -13.32 -16.92
N THR A 577 -40.86 -12.00 -16.99
CA THR A 577 -39.58 -11.31 -16.77
C THR A 577 -39.20 -11.35 -15.30
N ARG A 578 -38.04 -11.94 -14.97
CA ARG A 578 -37.47 -11.92 -13.62
C ARG A 578 -36.61 -10.68 -13.45
N ARG A 579 -36.90 -9.87 -12.42
CA ARG A 579 -36.10 -8.71 -12.03
C ARG A 579 -35.51 -8.92 -10.64
N GLN A 580 -34.27 -8.48 -10.48
CA GLN A 580 -33.69 -8.33 -9.15
C GLN A 580 -34.13 -6.99 -8.57
N VAL A 581 -34.62 -7.04 -7.34
CA VAL A 581 -35.14 -5.90 -6.63
C VAL A 581 -34.48 -5.75 -5.27
N SER A 582 -34.55 -4.57 -4.70
CA SER A 582 -34.10 -4.31 -3.34
C SER A 582 -35.05 -3.36 -2.64
N TRP A 583 -35.27 -3.66 -1.37
CA TRP A 583 -36.15 -2.94 -0.47
C TRP A 583 -35.32 -2.41 0.68
N VAL A 584 -35.26 -1.09 0.79
CA VAL A 584 -34.41 -0.39 1.76
C VAL A 584 -35.32 0.39 2.70
N PRO A 585 -35.27 0.14 4.02
CA PRO A 585 -36.12 0.83 4.97
C PRO A 585 -35.71 2.31 5.06
N LEU A 586 -36.71 3.18 5.02
CA LEU A 586 -36.54 4.60 5.29
C LEU A 586 -36.80 4.80 6.78
N SER A 587 -35.75 5.01 7.56
CA SER A 587 -35.84 5.06 9.02
C SER A 587 -35.62 6.48 9.55
N GLY A 588 -36.49 6.96 10.42
CA GLY A 588 -36.43 8.28 11.05
C GLY A 588 -37.07 8.25 12.44
N GLY A 589 -36.53 9.00 13.40
CA GLY A 589 -37.10 9.07 14.76
C GLY A 589 -37.03 7.77 15.59
N GLY A 590 -36.28 6.76 15.12
CA GLY A 590 -36.19 5.44 15.77
C GLY A 590 -37.16 4.39 15.24
N SER A 591 -37.99 4.75 14.25
CA SER A 591 -38.93 3.84 13.56
C SER A 591 -38.74 3.90 12.05
N VAL A 592 -39.29 2.90 11.35
CA VAL A 592 -39.39 2.93 9.89
C VAL A 592 -40.57 3.84 9.53
N VAL A 593 -40.35 4.81 8.63
CA VAL A 593 -41.38 5.72 8.11
C VAL A 593 -41.82 5.36 6.70
N GLY A 594 -41.08 4.49 6.03
CA GLY A 594 -41.36 4.05 4.66
C GLY A 594 -40.35 3.05 4.14
N VAL A 595 -40.46 2.70 2.86
CA VAL A 595 -39.53 1.81 2.17
C VAL A 595 -39.21 2.35 0.78
N LEU A 596 -37.93 2.29 0.42
CA LEU A 596 -37.41 2.55 -0.91
C LEU A 596 -37.27 1.23 -1.68
N PHE A 597 -37.93 1.15 -2.82
CA PHE A 597 -37.81 0.07 -3.79
C PHE A 597 -36.88 0.48 -4.92
N LEU A 598 -35.99 -0.44 -5.34
CA LEU A 598 -35.12 -0.28 -6.51
C LEU A 598 -35.09 -1.56 -7.34
N SER A 599 -35.04 -1.44 -8.67
CA SER A 599 -34.96 -2.60 -9.59
C SER A 599 -34.06 -2.39 -10.81
N SER A 600 -33.53 -3.49 -11.35
CA SER A 600 -32.68 -3.56 -12.55
C SER A 600 -33.13 -4.70 -13.49
N SER A 601 -33.04 -4.51 -14.83
CA SER A 601 -33.49 -5.53 -15.81
C SER A 601 -32.48 -6.64 -16.11
N GLY A 602 -31.29 -6.61 -15.50
CA GLY A 602 -30.31 -7.68 -15.68
C GLY A 602 -30.58 -8.87 -14.77
N THR A 603 -30.76 -10.07 -15.33
CA THR A 603 -30.65 -11.32 -14.55
C THR A 603 -29.20 -11.49 -14.11
N GLY A 604 -28.82 -10.98 -12.93
CA GLY A 604 -27.50 -11.23 -12.32
C GLY A 604 -26.81 -10.08 -11.59
N ARG A 605 -27.34 -8.84 -11.62
CA ARG A 605 -26.73 -7.73 -10.85
C ARG A 605 -27.06 -7.85 -9.36
N ARG A 606 -26.19 -8.52 -8.61
CA ARG A 606 -26.25 -8.51 -7.14
C ARG A 606 -25.63 -7.24 -6.59
N PHE A 607 -26.31 -6.59 -5.64
CA PHE A 607 -25.75 -5.50 -4.86
C PHE A 607 -24.60 -6.02 -4.00
N SER A 608 -23.43 -5.44 -4.17
CA SER A 608 -22.27 -5.67 -3.31
C SER A 608 -22.56 -5.22 -1.87
N SER A 609 -21.85 -5.78 -0.89
CA SER A 609 -21.97 -5.35 0.51
C SER A 609 -21.76 -3.84 0.71
N GLU A 610 -20.95 -3.23 -0.15
CA GLU A 610 -20.67 -1.81 -0.15
C GLU A 610 -21.85 -0.96 -0.68
N GLU A 611 -22.47 -1.38 -1.78
CA GLU A 611 -23.70 -0.74 -2.30
C GLU A 611 -24.85 -0.87 -1.29
N GLN A 612 -24.97 -2.03 -0.64
CA GLN A 612 -25.97 -2.26 0.41
C GLN A 612 -25.78 -1.29 1.58
N HIS A 613 -24.55 -1.11 2.07
CA HIS A 613 -24.25 -0.18 3.16
C HIS A 613 -24.55 1.28 2.77
N THR A 614 -24.22 1.65 1.53
CA THR A 614 -24.54 2.99 0.99
C THR A 614 -26.05 3.21 0.93
N LEU A 615 -26.80 2.23 0.43
CA LEU A 615 -28.26 2.30 0.34
C LEU A 615 -28.94 2.40 1.71
N ILE A 616 -28.50 1.62 2.70
CA ILE A 616 -29.00 1.71 4.09
C ILE A 616 -28.76 3.12 4.65
N THR A 617 -27.56 3.67 4.42
CA THR A 617 -27.21 5.02 4.89
C THR A 617 -28.12 6.06 4.23
N VAL A 618 -28.31 5.98 2.92
CA VAL A 618 -29.24 6.85 2.19
C VAL A 618 -30.67 6.71 2.70
N GLY A 619 -31.13 5.48 2.96
CA GLY A 619 -32.46 5.22 3.51
C GLY A 619 -32.68 5.85 4.88
N LYS A 620 -31.67 5.85 5.75
CA LYS A 620 -31.72 6.51 7.06
C LYS A 620 -31.77 8.03 6.96
N GLU A 621 -30.98 8.63 6.07
CA GLU A 621 -30.95 10.08 5.89
C GLU A 621 -32.27 10.59 5.28
N ILE A 622 -32.79 9.92 4.26
CA ILE A 622 -34.08 10.23 3.66
C ILE A 622 -35.22 10.01 4.66
N GLY A 623 -35.20 8.89 5.39
CA GLY A 623 -36.19 8.62 6.45
C GLY A 623 -36.20 9.69 7.53
N THR A 624 -35.02 10.19 7.92
CA THR A 624 -34.91 11.31 8.88
C THR A 624 -35.46 12.61 8.31
N ALA A 625 -35.20 12.91 7.04
CA ALA A 625 -35.75 14.10 6.37
C ALA A 625 -37.28 14.02 6.25
N ILE A 626 -37.82 12.87 5.87
CA ILE A 626 -39.27 12.60 5.84
C ILE A 626 -39.88 12.79 7.22
N TYR A 627 -39.30 12.17 8.25
CA TYR A 627 -39.78 12.28 9.63
C TYR A 627 -39.82 13.74 10.10
N ARG A 628 -38.79 14.54 9.80
CA ARG A 628 -38.77 15.97 10.12
C ARG A 628 -39.84 16.76 9.36
N GLY A 629 -40.01 16.49 8.07
CA GLY A 629 -41.04 17.15 7.26
C GLY A 629 -42.45 16.87 7.78
N LEU A 630 -42.75 15.62 8.13
CA LEU A 630 -44.02 15.23 8.73
C LEU A 630 -44.25 15.93 10.09
N LEU A 631 -43.24 15.96 10.95
CA LEU A 631 -43.34 16.62 12.27
C LEU A 631 -43.51 18.14 12.15
N GLN A 632 -42.86 18.77 11.19
CA GLN A 632 -43.00 20.21 10.95
C GLN A 632 -44.40 20.57 10.46
N GLN A 633 -44.96 19.75 9.57
CA GLN A 633 -46.33 19.94 9.09
C GLN A 633 -47.35 19.77 10.22
N GLU A 634 -47.18 18.75 11.07
CA GLU A 634 -48.01 18.54 12.27
C GLU A 634 -47.96 19.76 13.22
N LEU A 635 -46.76 20.33 13.41
CA LEU A 635 -46.58 21.52 14.22
C LEU A 635 -47.30 22.74 13.62
N GLU A 636 -47.19 22.96 12.31
CA GLU A 636 -47.82 24.09 11.62
C GLU A 636 -49.35 24.00 11.69
N GLU A 637 -49.93 22.82 11.46
CA GLU A 637 -51.37 22.60 11.63
C GLU A 637 -51.83 22.81 13.09
N SER A 638 -51.06 22.30 14.07
CA SER A 638 -51.35 22.54 15.49
C SER A 638 -51.29 24.04 15.82
N TYR A 639 -50.37 24.76 15.20
CA TYR A 639 -50.19 26.20 15.39
C TYR A 639 -51.37 26.99 14.79
N GLU A 640 -51.82 26.63 13.59
CA GLU A 640 -53.02 27.21 12.96
C GLU A 640 -54.28 26.98 13.80
N LYS A 641 -54.49 25.74 14.29
CA LYS A 641 -55.61 25.39 15.18
C LYS A 641 -55.58 26.20 16.48
N ALA A 642 -54.41 26.35 17.10
CA ALA A 642 -54.27 27.14 18.32
C ALA A 642 -54.58 28.63 18.09
N ASN A 643 -54.10 29.20 16.98
CA ASN A 643 -54.38 30.59 16.61
C ASN A 643 -55.88 30.81 16.35
N LEU A 644 -56.57 29.87 15.69
CA LEU A 644 -58.02 29.92 15.52
C LEU A 644 -58.75 30.04 16.86
N TYR A 645 -58.38 29.24 17.86
CA TYR A 645 -58.98 29.33 19.20
C TYR A 645 -58.64 30.64 19.92
N LEU A 646 -57.37 31.06 19.85
CA LEU A 646 -56.91 32.30 20.49
C LEU A 646 -57.61 33.53 19.94
N ASP A 647 -57.85 33.60 18.62
CA ASP A 647 -58.55 34.72 17.99
C ASP A 647 -60.01 34.83 18.48
N ILE A 648 -60.73 33.70 18.56
CA ILE A 648 -62.12 33.67 19.03
C ILE A 648 -62.20 34.01 20.53
N LEU A 649 -61.33 33.43 21.35
CA LEU A 649 -61.32 33.71 22.79
C LEU A 649 -60.91 35.16 23.09
N THR A 650 -59.91 35.69 22.41
CA THR A 650 -59.30 36.98 22.77
C THR A 650 -60.05 38.17 22.23
N HIS A 651 -60.48 38.15 20.97
CA HIS A 651 -61.16 39.30 20.39
C HIS A 651 -62.65 39.31 20.78
N ASP A 652 -63.28 38.15 20.71
CA ASP A 652 -64.72 38.05 20.64
C ASP A 652 -65.39 37.97 22.02
N ILE A 653 -64.79 37.23 22.95
CA ILE A 653 -65.22 37.22 24.36
C ILE A 653 -64.84 38.55 25.03
N LYS A 654 -63.63 39.08 24.77
CA LYS A 654 -63.21 40.38 25.33
C LYS A 654 -64.16 41.51 24.91
N ASN A 655 -64.59 41.55 23.64
CA ASN A 655 -65.54 42.55 23.18
C ASN A 655 -66.92 42.41 23.87
N ALA A 656 -67.44 41.18 24.01
CA ALA A 656 -68.70 40.93 24.71
C ALA A 656 -68.60 41.29 26.21
N ASN A 657 -67.49 40.95 26.87
CA ASN A 657 -67.24 41.28 28.26
C ASN A 657 -67.05 42.78 28.48
N THR A 658 -66.36 43.48 27.57
CA THR A 658 -66.17 44.94 27.66
C THR A 658 -67.50 45.68 27.63
N VAL A 659 -68.43 45.26 26.77
CA VAL A 659 -69.79 45.82 26.72
C VAL A 659 -70.59 45.47 27.98
N SER A 660 -70.46 44.23 28.48
CA SER A 660 -71.11 43.80 29.73
C SER A 660 -70.63 44.62 30.93
N VAL A 661 -69.32 44.85 31.04
CA VAL A 661 -68.71 45.67 32.10
C VAL A 661 -69.16 47.13 31.98
N MET A 662 -69.18 47.71 30.78
CA MET A 662 -69.64 49.10 30.59
C MET A 662 -71.09 49.30 31.06
N TYR A 663 -72.01 48.37 30.71
CA TYR A 663 -73.38 48.45 31.19
C TYR A 663 -73.52 48.13 32.69
N ALA A 664 -72.65 47.28 33.25
CA ALA A 664 -72.60 47.02 34.69
C ALA A 664 -72.18 48.27 35.47
N ASP A 665 -71.21 49.01 34.94
CA ASP A 665 -70.71 50.26 35.51
C ASP A 665 -71.79 51.34 35.48
N MET A 666 -72.48 51.51 34.33
CA MET A 666 -73.63 52.43 34.20
C MET A 666 -74.79 52.07 35.15
N LEU A 667 -75.04 50.78 35.39
CA LEU A 667 -76.03 50.31 36.37
C LEU A 667 -75.63 50.66 37.81
N THR A 668 -74.32 50.61 38.11
CA THR A 668 -73.79 50.89 39.44
C THR A 668 -73.84 52.39 39.74
N GLU A 669 -73.66 53.26 38.74
CA GLU A 669 -73.76 54.73 38.88
C GLU A 669 -75.21 55.24 38.99
N MET A 670 -76.20 54.52 38.47
CA MET A 670 -77.61 54.95 38.46
C MET A 670 -78.43 54.40 39.64
N ILE A 671 -78.25 54.98 40.83
CA ILE A 671 -79.10 54.68 42.02
C ILE A 671 -80.50 55.35 41.94
N ALA A 672 -80.87 56.04 40.85
CA ALA A 672 -82.18 56.71 40.73
C ALA A 672 -82.77 56.87 39.30
N GLY A 673 -82.62 55.89 38.40
CA GLY A 673 -83.18 55.97 37.02
C GLY A 673 -83.92 54.72 36.52
N LYS A 674 -83.85 54.37 35.22
CA LYS A 674 -84.42 53.13 34.61
C LYS A 674 -83.36 52.00 34.55
N PRO A 675 -82.97 51.35 35.67
CA PRO A 675 -81.96 50.29 35.69
C PRO A 675 -82.39 49.04 34.89
N LYS A 676 -83.69 48.88 34.63
CA LYS A 676 -84.19 47.72 33.87
C LYS A 676 -83.61 47.65 32.45
N GLU A 677 -83.53 48.76 31.73
CA GLU A 677 -83.06 48.77 30.33
C GLU A 677 -81.55 48.46 30.21
N PHE A 678 -80.76 48.94 31.16
CA PHE A 678 -79.33 48.63 31.20
C PHE A 678 -79.05 47.20 31.68
N ALA A 679 -79.86 46.68 32.60
CA ALA A 679 -79.79 45.28 33.01
C ALA A 679 -80.17 44.34 31.85
N GLU A 680 -81.20 44.69 31.08
CA GLU A 680 -81.58 43.98 29.85
C GLU A 680 -80.43 43.97 28.83
N LYS A 681 -79.77 45.11 28.57
CA LYS A 681 -78.60 45.19 27.66
C LYS A 681 -77.36 44.45 28.18
N LEU A 682 -77.15 44.41 29.50
CA LEU A 682 -76.09 43.62 30.12
C LEU A 682 -76.38 42.12 30.00
N MET A 683 -77.61 41.69 30.27
CA MET A 683 -78.03 40.30 30.11
C MET A 683 -77.91 39.85 28.65
N GLU A 684 -78.28 40.70 27.69
CA GLU A 684 -78.04 40.47 26.26
C GLU A 684 -76.55 40.30 25.98
N SER A 685 -75.70 41.14 26.58
CA SER A 685 -74.25 41.07 26.39
C SER A 685 -73.60 39.81 26.99
N ILE A 686 -74.08 39.34 28.14
CA ILE A 686 -73.67 38.06 28.75
C ILE A 686 -74.18 36.88 27.93
N GLY A 687 -75.42 36.93 27.44
CA GLY A 687 -75.98 35.93 26.52
C GLY A 687 -75.09 35.73 25.28
N ARG A 688 -74.59 36.84 24.70
CA ARG A 688 -73.62 36.78 23.60
C ARG A 688 -72.31 36.10 23.97
N ALA A 689 -71.79 36.26 25.19
CA ALA A 689 -70.57 35.60 25.64
C ALA A 689 -70.76 34.08 25.79
N ILE A 690 -71.95 33.66 26.25
CA ILE A 690 -72.34 32.24 26.37
C ILE A 690 -72.45 31.62 24.96
N GLU A 691 -73.16 32.27 24.04
CA GLU A 691 -73.28 31.81 22.63
C GLU A 691 -71.91 31.59 21.96
N ILE A 692 -70.93 32.48 22.17
CA ILE A 692 -69.57 32.32 21.62
C ILE A 692 -68.89 31.08 22.22
N THR A 693 -69.07 30.85 23.52
CA THR A 693 -68.45 29.72 24.22
C THR A 693 -69.02 28.40 23.72
N ASP A 694 -70.34 28.34 23.50
CA ASP A 694 -71.01 27.18 22.93
C ASP A 694 -70.57 26.93 21.49
N HIS A 695 -70.47 27.97 20.65
CA HIS A 695 -69.91 27.82 19.30
C HIS A 695 -68.46 27.31 19.30
N VAL A 696 -67.60 27.78 20.21
CA VAL A 696 -66.22 27.28 20.34
C VAL A 696 -66.21 25.82 20.76
N SER A 697 -67.08 25.42 21.70
CA SER A 697 -67.25 24.03 22.12
C SER A 697 -67.68 23.14 20.95
N THR A 698 -68.68 23.58 20.17
CA THR A 698 -69.16 22.86 18.98
C THR A 698 -68.07 22.77 17.91
N ILE A 699 -67.31 23.83 17.64
CA ILE A 699 -66.18 23.81 16.72
C ILE A 699 -65.08 22.86 17.21
N ARG A 700 -64.79 22.84 18.52
CA ARG A 700 -63.79 21.94 19.10
C ARG A 700 -64.21 20.47 18.92
N ARG A 701 -65.46 20.14 19.23
CA ARG A 701 -66.01 18.79 19.02
C ARG A 701 -66.06 18.40 17.55
N LEU A 702 -66.39 19.34 16.66
CA LEU A 702 -66.35 19.14 15.22
C LEU A 702 -64.96 18.73 14.71
N HIS A 703 -63.88 19.22 15.34
CA HIS A 703 -62.49 18.94 14.94
C HIS A 703 -61.83 17.79 15.73
N GLU A 704 -62.19 17.57 16.99
CA GLU A 704 -61.58 16.54 17.87
C GLU A 704 -62.28 15.17 17.76
N GLU A 705 -63.58 15.11 17.47
CA GLU A 705 -64.35 13.86 17.45
C GLU A 705 -64.50 13.33 16.02
N LYS A 706 -63.98 12.11 15.74
CA LYS A 706 -64.26 11.37 14.50
C LYS A 706 -65.79 11.21 14.34
N PRO A 707 -66.36 11.53 13.17
CA PRO A 707 -67.80 11.40 12.94
C PRO A 707 -68.25 9.95 13.06
N GLN A 708 -68.98 9.62 14.13
CA GLN A 708 -69.68 8.35 14.26
C GLN A 708 -71.07 8.50 13.65
N LEU A 709 -71.12 8.47 12.32
CA LEU A 709 -72.38 8.58 11.59
C LEU A 709 -73.23 7.34 11.87
N LYS A 710 -74.41 7.57 12.43
CA LYS A 710 -75.42 6.54 12.69
C LYS A 710 -76.69 6.90 11.91
N PRO A 711 -77.51 5.91 11.52
CA PRO A 711 -78.83 6.18 10.97
C PRO A 711 -79.67 6.94 12.02
N MET A 712 -80.10 8.17 11.70
CA MET A 712 -80.92 9.02 12.56
C MET A 712 -82.23 9.37 11.87
N ASN A 713 -83.34 9.31 12.62
CA ASN A 713 -84.65 9.71 12.15
C ASN A 713 -84.72 11.24 12.07
N LEU A 714 -84.81 11.77 10.84
CA LEU A 714 -84.79 13.20 10.59
C LEU A 714 -86.02 13.90 11.20
N ASP A 715 -87.18 13.23 11.22
CA ASP A 715 -88.40 13.80 11.77
C ASP A 715 -88.31 13.97 13.29
N GLU A 716 -87.64 13.08 14.01
CA GLU A 716 -87.41 13.20 15.46
C GLU A 716 -86.47 14.36 15.78
N VAL A 717 -85.40 14.51 15.01
CA VAL A 717 -84.43 15.61 15.14
C VAL A 717 -85.13 16.96 14.94
N ILE A 718 -85.90 17.10 13.86
CA ILE A 718 -86.59 18.36 13.55
C ILE A 718 -87.67 18.65 14.60
N ARG A 719 -88.50 17.66 14.97
CA ARG A 719 -89.54 17.86 16.00
C ARG A 719 -88.95 18.34 17.32
N LYS A 720 -87.84 17.75 17.76
CA LYS A 720 -87.15 18.13 19.00
C LYS A 720 -86.72 19.59 19.00
N GLU A 721 -86.31 20.13 17.85
CA GLU A 721 -85.94 21.55 17.72
C GLU A 721 -87.16 22.46 17.55
N VAL A 722 -88.21 22.02 16.83
CA VAL A 722 -89.48 22.75 16.71
C VAL A 722 -90.15 22.93 18.08
N ASP A 723 -90.15 21.90 18.92
CA ASP A 723 -90.75 21.92 20.26
C ASP A 723 -90.07 22.93 21.22
N ARG A 724 -88.86 23.43 20.89
CA ARG A 724 -88.18 24.48 21.66
C ARG A 724 -88.79 25.88 21.45
N TYR A 725 -89.58 26.07 20.39
CA TYR A 725 -90.18 27.35 20.02
C TYR A 725 -91.72 27.27 19.97
N PRO A 726 -92.41 26.98 21.10
CA PRO A 726 -93.86 26.73 21.10
C PRO A 726 -94.71 27.96 20.72
N ASP A 727 -94.15 29.16 20.89
CA ASP A 727 -94.84 30.43 20.62
C ASP A 727 -94.68 30.91 19.16
N HIS A 728 -93.99 30.16 18.30
CA HIS A 728 -93.68 30.56 16.91
C HIS A 728 -94.39 29.67 15.88
N HIS A 729 -94.71 30.26 14.72
CA HIS A 729 -95.40 29.57 13.63
C HIS A 729 -94.44 28.74 12.78
N ILE A 730 -94.15 27.50 13.20
CA ILE A 730 -93.29 26.56 12.45
C ILE A 730 -94.13 25.43 11.86
N HIS A 731 -94.19 25.37 10.52
CA HIS A 731 -94.85 24.31 9.78
C HIS A 731 -93.84 23.24 9.35
N PHE A 732 -93.82 22.12 10.07
CA PHE A 732 -93.03 20.96 9.71
C PHE A 732 -93.87 19.92 8.97
N ASN A 733 -93.46 19.55 7.75
CA ASN A 733 -94.06 18.44 7.00
C ASN A 733 -93.19 17.18 7.16
N PRO A 734 -93.60 16.19 7.98
CA PRO A 734 -92.81 14.99 8.24
C PRO A 734 -92.69 14.12 6.98
N GLY A 735 -91.47 13.71 6.68
CA GLY A 735 -91.15 12.92 5.49
C GLY A 735 -90.82 11.45 5.77
N GLY A 736 -90.59 11.09 7.05
CA GLY A 736 -90.24 9.73 7.46
C GLY A 736 -88.85 9.27 7.00
N TYR A 737 -87.91 10.21 6.77
CA TYR A 737 -86.58 9.89 6.23
C TYR A 737 -85.56 9.60 7.33
N THR A 738 -84.61 8.72 7.02
CA THR A 738 -83.45 8.41 7.86
C THR A 738 -82.18 8.88 7.16
N VAL A 739 -81.29 9.55 7.89
CA VAL A 739 -80.04 10.12 7.37
C VAL A 739 -78.84 9.62 8.17
N LEU A 740 -77.66 9.56 7.55
CA LEU A 740 -76.41 9.25 8.24
C LEU A 740 -75.85 10.52 8.87
N ALA A 741 -75.97 10.64 10.19
CA ALA A 741 -75.48 11.79 10.94
C ALA A 741 -75.07 11.39 12.37
N ASP A 742 -74.49 12.32 13.11
CA ASP A 742 -74.26 12.19 14.55
C ASP A 742 -75.18 13.14 15.33
N ASP A 743 -75.09 13.11 16.66
CA ASP A 743 -75.96 13.91 17.53
C ASP A 743 -75.83 15.44 17.31
N LEU A 744 -74.82 15.91 16.56
CA LEU A 744 -74.67 17.33 16.21
C LEU A 744 -75.60 17.78 15.08
N ILE A 745 -76.34 16.88 14.43
CA ILE A 745 -77.30 17.25 13.38
C ILE A 745 -78.38 18.22 13.89
N THR A 746 -78.70 18.18 15.19
CA THR A 746 -79.62 19.14 15.82
C THR A 746 -79.11 20.58 15.71
N GLU A 747 -77.79 20.79 15.69
CA GLU A 747 -77.18 22.12 15.56
C GLU A 747 -77.49 22.77 14.20
N ILE A 748 -77.65 21.99 13.13
CA ILE A 748 -78.07 22.52 11.82
C ILE A 748 -79.42 23.21 11.95
N PHE A 749 -80.39 22.49 12.52
CA PHE A 749 -81.76 22.98 12.69
C PHE A 749 -81.85 24.09 13.73
N ALA A 750 -81.14 23.98 14.85
CA ALA A 750 -81.08 25.03 15.87
C ALA A 750 -80.55 26.35 15.28
N ASN A 751 -79.52 26.29 14.43
CA ASN A 751 -78.96 27.48 13.78
C ASN A 751 -79.88 28.06 12.71
N LEU A 752 -80.47 27.23 11.84
CA LEU A 752 -81.34 27.72 10.77
C LEU A 752 -82.67 28.27 11.31
N ILE A 753 -83.36 27.52 12.17
CA ILE A 753 -84.61 27.95 12.82
C ILE A 753 -84.36 29.17 13.71
N GLY A 754 -83.29 29.13 14.51
CA GLY A 754 -82.88 30.24 15.36
C GLY A 754 -82.58 31.51 14.57
N ASN A 755 -81.93 31.40 13.40
CA ASN A 755 -81.70 32.54 12.51
C ASN A 755 -83.01 33.07 11.94
N SER A 756 -83.91 32.21 11.44
CA SER A 756 -85.19 32.64 10.87
C SER A 756 -86.03 33.42 11.90
N ILE A 757 -86.11 32.95 13.15
CA ILE A 757 -86.81 33.65 14.23
C ILE A 757 -86.12 34.97 14.58
N LYS A 758 -84.81 34.95 14.76
CA LYS A 758 -84.01 36.11 15.16
C LYS A 758 -84.06 37.27 14.17
N PHE A 759 -84.07 36.98 12.87
CA PHE A 759 -84.07 38.00 11.81
C PHE A 759 -85.47 38.29 11.25
N GLY A 760 -86.41 37.35 11.37
CA GLY A 760 -87.79 37.50 10.91
C GLY A 760 -88.74 38.17 11.91
N GLY A 761 -88.42 38.14 13.22
CA GLY A 761 -89.28 38.68 14.28
C GLY A 761 -90.49 37.77 14.61
N ASP A 762 -91.36 38.24 15.50
CA ASP A 762 -92.45 37.42 16.10
C ASP A 762 -93.48 36.88 15.08
N GLU A 763 -93.61 37.51 13.91
CA GLU A 763 -94.58 37.13 12.86
C GLU A 763 -93.99 36.20 11.79
N VAL A 764 -92.73 35.79 11.90
CA VAL A 764 -92.10 34.94 10.89
C VAL A 764 -92.70 33.53 10.90
N ILE A 765 -92.98 33.02 9.71
CA ILE A 765 -93.44 31.66 9.52
C ILE A 765 -92.30 30.85 8.92
N VAL A 766 -91.91 29.75 9.58
CA VAL A 766 -90.84 28.85 9.14
C VAL A 766 -91.47 27.57 8.59
N PHE A 767 -91.09 27.19 7.37
CA PHE A 767 -91.53 25.96 6.72
C PHE A 767 -90.35 25.01 6.61
N ILE A 768 -90.50 23.79 7.12
CA ILE A 768 -89.48 22.75 7.05
C ILE A 768 -90.07 21.54 6.33
N ARG A 769 -89.42 21.13 5.24
CA ARG A 769 -89.76 19.90 4.50
C ARG A 769 -88.49 19.17 4.09
N ALA A 770 -88.62 17.87 3.88
CA ALA A 770 -87.57 17.05 3.31
C ALA A 770 -88.12 16.31 2.08
N GLU A 771 -87.30 16.20 1.06
CA GLU A 771 -87.64 15.54 -0.21
C GLU A 771 -86.52 14.55 -0.57
N GLU A 772 -86.90 13.36 -1.03
CA GLU A 772 -85.93 12.33 -1.44
C GLU A 772 -85.46 12.59 -2.87
N HIS A 773 -84.13 12.70 -3.05
CA HIS A 773 -83.50 12.89 -4.35
C HIS A 773 -82.43 11.81 -4.59
N ARG A 774 -82.80 10.75 -5.33
CA ARG A 774 -81.95 9.58 -5.65
C ARG A 774 -81.39 8.85 -4.41
N SER A 775 -80.20 9.23 -3.96
CA SER A 775 -79.46 8.64 -2.84
C SER A 775 -79.28 9.59 -1.65
N GLU A 776 -79.86 10.79 -1.75
CA GLU A 776 -79.73 11.88 -0.79
C GLU A 776 -81.11 12.41 -0.40
N ILE A 777 -81.18 13.00 0.78
CA ILE A 777 -82.37 13.69 1.30
C ILE A 777 -82.07 15.18 1.22
N GLU A 778 -82.83 15.90 0.39
CA GLU A 778 -82.81 17.37 0.34
C GLU A 778 -83.70 17.89 1.47
N VAL A 779 -83.11 18.67 2.37
CA VAL A 779 -83.81 19.35 3.45
C VAL A 779 -83.94 20.81 3.10
N ILE A 780 -85.17 21.31 3.16
CA ILE A 780 -85.53 22.67 2.77
C ILE A 780 -86.12 23.38 3.99
N VAL A 781 -85.46 24.46 4.40
CA VAL A 781 -85.87 25.34 5.50
C VAL A 781 -86.14 26.73 4.92
N GLU A 782 -87.41 27.10 4.85
CA GLU A 782 -87.89 28.36 4.30
C GLU A 782 -88.44 29.27 5.40
N ASP A 783 -88.26 30.58 5.28
CA ASP A 783 -88.91 31.55 6.17
C ASP A 783 -89.53 32.72 5.43
N THR A 784 -90.46 33.43 6.08
CA THR A 784 -91.10 34.66 5.55
C THR A 784 -90.41 35.94 5.99
N GLY A 785 -89.13 35.87 6.36
CA GLY A 785 -88.33 37.00 6.85
C GLY A 785 -87.91 37.97 5.75
N PRO A 786 -87.00 38.92 6.05
CA PRO A 786 -86.58 39.98 5.12
C PRO A 786 -85.74 39.48 3.93
N GLY A 787 -85.42 38.18 3.87
CA GLY A 787 -84.59 37.52 2.86
C GLY A 787 -83.13 37.98 2.85
N ILE A 788 -82.36 37.46 1.88
CA ILE A 788 -80.91 37.68 1.78
C ILE A 788 -80.56 38.34 0.43
N PRO A 789 -79.85 39.49 0.42
CA PRO A 789 -79.41 40.12 -0.83
C PRO A 789 -78.54 39.18 -1.69
N ASP A 790 -78.72 39.18 -3.01
CA ASP A 790 -78.00 38.29 -3.93
C ASP A 790 -76.48 38.34 -3.79
N ALA A 791 -75.91 39.53 -3.57
CA ALA A 791 -74.47 39.71 -3.38
C ALA A 791 -73.90 38.97 -2.16
N MET A 792 -74.77 38.61 -1.21
CA MET A 792 -74.39 37.94 0.03
C MET A 792 -74.55 36.42 -0.04
N LYS A 793 -75.43 35.89 -0.89
CA LYS A 793 -75.80 34.46 -0.92
C LYS A 793 -74.61 33.50 -1.10
N ASN A 794 -73.59 33.91 -1.85
CA ASN A 794 -72.38 33.10 -2.09
C ASN A 794 -71.38 33.12 -0.94
N VAL A 795 -71.52 34.04 0.00
CA VAL A 795 -70.52 34.34 1.03
C VAL A 795 -71.08 34.31 2.45
N ILE A 796 -72.40 34.16 2.63
CA ILE A 796 -73.04 34.06 3.96
C ILE A 796 -72.58 32.85 4.77
N PHE A 797 -72.07 31.82 4.11
CA PHE A 797 -71.54 30.62 4.76
C PHE A 797 -70.02 30.71 5.01
N ASP A 798 -69.37 31.82 4.63
CA ASP A 798 -67.97 32.07 4.90
C ASP A 798 -67.78 32.72 6.28
N ARG A 799 -66.60 32.51 6.85
CA ARG A 799 -66.25 32.94 8.21
C ARG A 799 -66.40 34.46 8.37
N PHE A 800 -67.11 34.89 9.42
CA PHE A 800 -67.23 36.29 9.88
C PHE A 800 -67.94 37.30 8.97
N GLN A 801 -68.77 36.87 8.00
CA GLN A 801 -69.57 37.83 7.24
C GLN A 801 -70.83 38.30 7.99
N ARG A 802 -71.04 39.63 8.02
CA ARG A 802 -72.24 40.28 8.55
C ARG A 802 -73.14 40.78 7.42
N GLY A 803 -74.42 40.43 7.47
CA GLY A 803 -75.47 41.16 6.77
C GLY A 803 -75.64 42.56 7.34
N CYS A 804 -75.85 43.55 6.47
CA CYS A 804 -76.01 44.95 6.89
C CYS A 804 -77.16 45.15 7.89
N LYS A 805 -76.85 45.90 8.97
CA LYS A 805 -77.69 46.41 10.08
C LYS A 805 -77.71 45.56 11.38
N SER A 806 -77.62 46.32 12.46
CA SER A 806 -77.41 46.01 13.88
C SER A 806 -78.32 44.94 14.50
N THR A 807 -78.10 43.68 14.16
CA THR A 807 -78.72 42.54 14.86
C THR A 807 -77.63 41.54 15.26
N SER A 808 -77.65 41.13 16.52
CA SER A 808 -76.51 40.53 17.22
C SER A 808 -76.20 39.08 16.82
N GLY A 809 -75.48 38.85 15.72
CA GLY A 809 -74.93 37.53 15.36
C GLY A 809 -73.49 37.62 14.85
N LYS A 810 -72.61 36.68 15.23
CA LYS A 810 -71.19 36.67 14.84
C LYS A 810 -70.87 35.98 13.52
N GLY A 811 -71.88 35.54 12.77
CA GLY A 811 -71.69 34.86 11.47
C GLY A 811 -71.10 33.45 11.58
N LEU A 812 -70.98 32.89 12.80
CA LEU A 812 -70.47 31.54 13.01
C LEU A 812 -71.53 30.44 12.83
N GLY A 813 -72.82 30.75 13.04
CA GLY A 813 -73.90 29.75 12.97
C GLY A 813 -74.07 29.14 11.57
N LEU A 814 -74.13 29.97 10.52
CA LEU A 814 -74.21 29.46 9.14
C LEU A 814 -72.92 28.78 8.67
N TYR A 815 -71.77 29.19 9.20
CA TYR A 815 -70.50 28.48 8.99
C TYR A 815 -70.54 27.07 9.63
N ILE A 816 -71.02 26.95 10.87
CA ILE A 816 -71.22 25.66 11.57
C ILE A 816 -72.18 24.77 10.77
N VAL A 817 -73.29 25.32 10.26
CA VAL A 817 -74.23 24.59 9.40
C VAL A 817 -73.52 24.04 8.16
N ARG A 818 -72.76 24.87 7.43
CA ARG A 818 -72.00 24.42 6.26
C ARG A 818 -70.99 23.33 6.62
N THR A 819 -70.24 23.51 7.71
CA THR A 819 -69.28 22.51 8.17
C THR A 819 -69.96 21.18 8.54
N LEU A 820 -71.12 21.21 9.20
CA LEU A 820 -71.87 19.99 9.57
C LEU A 820 -72.47 19.30 8.34
N VAL A 821 -73.07 20.04 7.42
CA VAL A 821 -73.62 19.50 6.18
C VAL A 821 -72.51 18.84 5.35
N SER A 822 -71.37 19.51 5.20
CA SER A 822 -70.19 18.93 4.52
C SER A 822 -69.61 17.73 5.27
N ARG A 823 -69.60 17.73 6.62
CA ARG A 823 -69.22 16.57 7.45
C ARG A 823 -70.09 15.35 7.18
N TYR A 824 -71.36 15.55 6.85
CA TYR A 824 -72.29 14.47 6.46
C TYR A 824 -72.25 14.16 4.94
N GLY A 825 -71.31 14.77 4.22
CA GLY A 825 -71.07 14.55 2.79
C GLY A 825 -72.11 15.20 1.89
N GLY A 826 -72.79 16.24 2.35
CA GLY A 826 -73.74 17.02 1.56
C GLY A 826 -73.27 18.44 1.26
N GLU A 827 -74.10 19.16 0.51
CA GLU A 827 -73.89 20.55 0.13
C GLU A 827 -75.04 21.42 0.67
N ILE A 828 -74.75 22.67 1.04
CA ILE A 828 -75.75 23.67 1.44
C ILE A 828 -75.68 24.90 0.53
N TRP A 829 -76.84 25.40 0.13
CA TRP A 829 -76.98 26.65 -0.61
C TRP A 829 -78.23 27.40 -0.16
N VAL A 830 -78.40 28.60 -0.71
CA VAL A 830 -79.49 29.50 -0.34
C VAL A 830 -80.14 30.12 -1.57
N GLU A 831 -81.47 30.20 -1.55
CA GLU A 831 -82.30 30.75 -2.62
C GLU A 831 -83.34 31.72 -2.05
N ASP A 832 -84.00 32.46 -2.94
CA ASP A 832 -85.19 33.23 -2.54
C ASP A 832 -86.35 32.26 -2.35
N ARG A 833 -87.13 32.45 -1.28
CA ARG A 833 -88.36 31.66 -1.07
C ARG A 833 -89.35 31.90 -2.22
N VAL A 834 -89.49 33.15 -2.64
CA VAL A 834 -90.24 33.55 -3.84
C VAL A 834 -89.26 33.91 -4.93
N ALA A 835 -89.21 33.11 -6.00
CA ALA A 835 -88.23 33.24 -7.06
C ALA A 835 -88.15 34.67 -7.62
N GLY A 836 -86.97 35.29 -7.53
CA GLY A 836 -86.70 36.65 -8.01
C GLY A 836 -87.14 37.78 -7.06
N GLN A 837 -87.59 37.45 -5.84
CA GLN A 837 -87.99 38.41 -4.83
C GLN A 837 -87.21 38.21 -3.52
N PRO A 838 -85.98 38.72 -3.43
CA PRO A 838 -85.11 38.52 -2.26
C PRO A 838 -85.60 39.18 -0.97
N GLY A 839 -86.71 39.92 -1.01
CA GLY A 839 -87.35 40.53 0.16
C GLY A 839 -88.55 39.74 0.71
N GLU A 840 -88.95 38.64 0.08
CA GLU A 840 -90.12 37.83 0.48
C GLU A 840 -89.73 36.47 1.11
N GLY A 841 -88.61 36.46 1.85
CA GLY A 841 -88.13 35.28 2.58
C GLY A 841 -86.98 34.53 1.93
N VAL A 842 -86.36 33.64 2.69
CA VAL A 842 -85.21 32.83 2.27
C VAL A 842 -85.53 31.35 2.26
N SER A 843 -84.87 30.59 1.37
CA SER A 843 -84.93 29.13 1.28
C SER A 843 -83.52 28.56 1.44
N PHE A 844 -83.19 28.03 2.61
CA PHE A 844 -81.98 27.25 2.84
C PHE A 844 -82.21 25.80 2.42
N ARG A 845 -81.34 25.29 1.55
CA ARG A 845 -81.43 23.94 1.02
C ARG A 845 -80.13 23.21 1.28
N PHE A 846 -80.19 21.99 1.79
CA PHE A 846 -79.00 21.17 1.97
C PHE A 846 -79.27 19.68 1.80
N LEU A 847 -78.24 18.96 1.36
CA LEU A 847 -78.29 17.52 1.11
C LEU A 847 -77.74 16.75 2.30
N LEU A 848 -78.35 15.60 2.60
CA LEU A 848 -77.86 14.62 3.58
C LEU A 848 -77.88 13.22 2.97
N LYS A 849 -76.87 12.40 3.27
CA LYS A 849 -76.83 11.01 2.81
C LYS A 849 -77.92 10.17 3.49
N LYS A 850 -78.66 9.39 2.69
CA LYS A 850 -79.71 8.49 3.18
C LYS A 850 -79.10 7.38 4.06
N GLY A 851 -79.65 7.17 5.25
CA GLY A 851 -79.28 6.06 6.13
C GLY A 851 -80.24 4.89 5.95
N THR A 852 -79.73 3.71 5.63
CA THR A 852 -80.55 2.49 5.62
C THR A 852 -80.38 1.71 6.92
N PHE A 853 -81.46 1.12 7.44
CA PHE A 853 -81.44 0.34 8.70
C PHE A 853 -80.63 -0.99 8.61
N SER A 854 -79.89 -1.22 7.53
CA SER A 854 -79.09 -2.43 7.30
C SER A 854 -77.58 -2.24 7.54
N ASP A 855 -77.12 -1.02 7.83
CA ASP A 855 -75.69 -0.71 7.98
C ASP A 855 -75.22 -0.88 9.44
N ILE A 856 -75.25 -2.11 9.94
CA ILE A 856 -74.32 -2.56 10.98
C ILE A 856 -73.01 -2.86 10.24
N PRO A 857 -71.86 -2.27 10.58
CA PRO A 857 -70.64 -2.48 9.81
C PRO A 857 -70.10 -3.89 10.08
N ASP A 858 -70.38 -4.82 9.18
CA ASP A 858 -69.57 -6.01 8.99
C ASP A 858 -68.70 -5.85 7.74
N ARG A 859 -67.48 -6.35 7.86
CA ARG A 859 -66.34 -6.11 6.97
C ARG A 859 -66.58 -6.60 5.53
N ALA A 860 -65.97 -5.84 4.62
CA ALA A 860 -65.49 -6.22 3.29
C ALA A 860 -66.53 -6.50 2.18
N ALA A 861 -66.53 -5.66 1.14
CA ALA A 861 -66.04 -6.04 -0.20
C ALA A 861 -66.15 -4.86 -1.19
N HIS A 862 -65.03 -4.60 -1.85
CA HIS A 862 -64.80 -4.04 -3.19
C HIS A 862 -65.86 -3.18 -3.90
N GLU A 863 -65.38 -2.05 -4.42
CA GLU A 863 -65.65 -1.71 -5.83
C GLU A 863 -64.42 -1.07 -6.50
N THR A 864 -64.14 -1.59 -7.68
CA THR A 864 -63.15 -1.22 -8.69
C THR A 864 -63.74 -0.16 -9.63
N GLY A 865 -62.92 0.78 -10.13
CA GLY A 865 -63.22 1.48 -11.39
C GLY A 865 -62.73 2.92 -11.46
N GLU A 866 -61.60 3.11 -12.15
CA GLU A 866 -61.22 4.24 -13.02
C GLU A 866 -61.52 5.69 -12.57
N ASP A 867 -60.48 6.43 -12.18
CA ASP A 867 -60.12 7.65 -12.93
C ASP A 867 -58.64 8.04 -12.72
N ALA A 868 -57.99 8.47 -13.80
CA ALA A 868 -56.57 8.83 -13.85
C ALA A 868 -56.41 10.33 -13.53
N GLY A 869 -56.13 10.64 -12.27
CA GLY A 869 -55.94 12.01 -11.75
C GLY A 869 -54.71 12.12 -10.84
N ALA A 870 -54.01 13.25 -10.92
CA ALA A 870 -52.62 13.49 -10.55
C ALA A 870 -52.21 13.13 -9.10
N VAL A 871 -51.00 12.53 -8.98
CA VAL A 871 -50.28 12.15 -7.73
C VAL A 871 -50.30 13.20 -6.58
N PRO A 872 -50.30 14.53 -6.82
CA PRO A 872 -50.46 15.55 -5.76
C PRO A 872 -51.72 15.40 -4.87
N GLU A 873 -52.89 15.02 -5.43
CA GLU A 873 -54.13 14.89 -4.64
C GLU A 873 -54.11 13.65 -3.73
N ARG A 874 -53.32 12.63 -4.07
CA ARG A 874 -53.21 11.40 -3.28
C ARG A 874 -52.26 11.54 -2.09
N MET A 875 -51.25 12.41 -2.19
CA MET A 875 -50.48 12.85 -1.03
C MET A 875 -51.35 13.64 -0.04
N ALA A 876 -52.27 14.47 -0.53
CA ALA A 876 -53.25 15.14 0.33
C ALA A 876 -54.13 14.14 1.09
N LEU A 877 -54.49 13.00 0.48
CA LEU A 877 -55.19 11.88 1.14
C LEU A 877 -54.33 11.08 2.13
N LEU A 878 -53.01 10.94 1.90
CA LEU A 878 -52.10 10.33 2.90
C LEU A 878 -51.94 11.21 4.13
N ILE A 879 -51.80 12.52 3.91
CA ILE A 879 -51.75 13.54 4.95
C ILE A 879 -53.08 13.55 5.72
N ASP A 880 -54.23 13.48 5.03
CA ASP A 880 -55.56 13.41 5.64
C ASP A 880 -55.78 12.14 6.48
N LYS A 881 -55.06 11.03 6.20
CA LYS A 881 -55.10 9.82 7.03
C LYS A 881 -54.18 9.86 8.26
N TYR A 882 -53.03 10.53 8.18
CA TYR A 882 -52.23 10.83 9.38
C TYR A 882 -52.92 11.81 10.35
N ARG A 883 -53.96 12.54 9.91
CA ARG A 883 -54.78 13.45 10.76
C ARG A 883 -55.58 12.77 11.88
N THR A 884 -55.61 11.43 11.97
CA THR A 884 -56.57 10.72 12.82
C THR A 884 -56.00 9.89 13.98
N LYS A 885 -54.78 10.22 14.44
CA LYS A 885 -54.25 9.80 15.74
C LYS A 885 -54.23 10.96 16.72
#